data_AF-A0A6H1LBC4-F1
#
_entry.id   AF-A0A6H1LBC4-F1
#
_cell.length_a   1.000
_cell.length_b   1.000
_cell.length_c   1.000
_cell.angle_alpha   90.00
_cell.angle_beta   90.00
_cell.angle_gamma   90.00
#
_symmetry.space_group_name_H-M   'P 1'
#
loop_
_entity.id
_entity.type
_entity.pdbx_description
1 polymer ?
#
loop_
_entity_poly.entity_id
_entity_poly.type
_entity_poly.pdbx_seq_one_letter_code
_entity_poly.pdbx_strand_id
1 'polypeptide(L)'
;MASEEEAAQQTAGTQQFVDHFLHRDRNDAGKYPSGITLLRDAAVKYRTSPMVLPWLNEKTQRMAYYVIPRQREEITAVRDLLVAFVGPSFAKYGYDSPAALDKPHETAILQRYGAGSTFVVQATADTDERKRLRTALERMVEVVERAPARSWSAPKPLGRLLADFEVALLSGAPQTAQALLQQIDRQGGLSPANVKHLEIRLWAAQGRASEVLALRGLREVLLQDPPVLVKDMVLSALFTAHIEPALAEGDLARAVDALKAPDSHLSLLADTNLLALSEQAVTVLLVGMHARREEEELSRSIALLDAEGHGDAVPEALAFYRRQAPPAGTKEPDWAQSDATSAAEPEGEEAPAETALRTWAEVVTAVAQGNKAAFDLCRRMDIRRDGTSVSPDSVSDSEMTEVFGSLTDAEYEVVWQYALGPFLQELTRSDLTFPHTLTTIMRSIVNQRCDPANLAVLDLLLELFLRSAPQTAEYEEFLEQLSLRFDEWVAPETAGQALDFVDRLVAWAAPAPEARVQTAQLLLNPLQVHMHRLDGAYLSTARSLSKELALGLDWPERTYEQAEESEPVVEAAQILVYGLDEGVLQRVHDRITRQFPGVKVMLSAEKVASKHLKETARNCDFSVVITQCAAHAATNCIGQYAKEIVYPRGAGSASVTHAAITALYEHAAKQQ
;
A
#
# COMPACT_ATOMS: atom_id res chain seq x y z
N MET A 1 19.76 2.91 -20.78
CA MET A 1 20.10 3.79 -21.93
C MET A 1 18.88 4.24 -22.74
N ALA A 2 17.74 3.54 -22.69
CA ALA A 2 16.49 4.00 -23.31
C ALA A 2 15.85 5.25 -22.65
N SER A 3 16.20 5.60 -21.40
CA SER A 3 15.74 6.86 -20.79
C SER A 3 16.37 8.11 -21.41
N GLU A 4 17.52 7.99 -22.09
CA GLU A 4 18.09 9.09 -22.87
C GLU A 4 17.50 9.13 -24.27
N GLU A 5 17.20 7.98 -24.90
CA GLU A 5 16.59 7.94 -26.24
C GLU A 5 15.10 8.33 -26.23
N GLU A 6 14.31 7.92 -25.25
CA GLU A 6 12.92 8.33 -25.10
C GLU A 6 12.81 9.77 -24.58
N ALA A 7 13.66 10.16 -23.63
CA ALA A 7 13.78 11.57 -23.28
C ALA A 7 14.27 12.38 -24.48
N ALA A 8 15.18 11.87 -25.31
CA ALA A 8 15.62 12.53 -26.53
C ALA A 8 14.52 12.54 -27.59
N GLN A 9 13.66 11.52 -27.68
CA GLN A 9 12.52 11.48 -28.59
C GLN A 9 11.40 12.41 -28.14
N GLN A 10 11.12 12.49 -26.84
CA GLN A 10 10.14 13.42 -26.27
C GLN A 10 10.67 14.86 -26.25
N THR A 11 11.97 15.05 -26.00
CA THR A 11 12.66 16.33 -26.19
C THR A 11 12.69 16.72 -27.65
N ALA A 12 12.95 15.78 -28.58
CA ALA A 12 12.93 16.02 -30.02
C ALA A 12 11.52 16.35 -30.53
N GLY A 13 10.49 15.65 -30.04
CA GLY A 13 9.09 15.94 -30.35
C GLY A 13 8.63 17.27 -29.78
N THR A 14 9.09 17.63 -28.57
CA THR A 14 8.83 18.94 -27.95
C THR A 14 9.58 20.04 -28.69
N GLN A 15 10.83 19.81 -29.07
CA GLN A 15 11.63 20.74 -29.86
C GLN A 15 11.03 20.95 -31.25
N GLN A 16 10.59 19.89 -31.92
CA GLN A 16 9.88 19.98 -33.20
C GLN A 16 8.58 20.79 -33.07
N PHE A 17 7.82 20.59 -31.99
CA PHE A 17 6.62 21.39 -31.71
C PHE A 17 6.96 22.87 -31.45
N VAL A 18 7.93 23.17 -30.59
CA VAL A 18 8.35 24.54 -30.27
C VAL A 18 8.87 25.25 -31.51
N ASP A 19 9.69 24.58 -32.32
CA ASP A 19 10.23 25.13 -33.57
C ASP A 19 9.14 25.35 -34.62
N HIS A 20 8.15 24.46 -34.67
CA HIS A 20 6.97 24.62 -35.52
C HIS A 20 6.11 25.82 -35.11
N PHE A 21 5.87 25.99 -33.81
CA PHE A 21 5.04 27.07 -33.26
C PHE A 21 5.72 28.44 -33.36
N LEU A 22 7.05 28.49 -33.18
CA LEU A 22 7.86 29.71 -33.26
C LEU A 22 8.41 29.98 -34.67
N HIS A 23 7.98 29.22 -35.69
CA HIS A 23 8.45 29.42 -37.06
C HIS A 23 8.06 30.80 -37.59
N ARG A 24 9.03 31.52 -38.17
CA ARG A 24 8.90 32.91 -38.66
C ARG A 24 7.75 33.20 -39.63
N ASP A 25 7.27 32.16 -40.31
CA ASP A 25 6.17 32.27 -41.29
C ASP A 25 4.78 32.20 -40.63
N ARG A 26 4.70 31.75 -39.37
CA ARG A 26 3.46 31.52 -38.63
C ARG A 26 3.36 32.38 -37.36
N ASN A 27 4.50 32.77 -36.81
CA ASN A 27 4.61 33.56 -35.60
C ASN A 27 5.76 34.56 -35.77
N ASP A 28 5.42 35.86 -35.78
CA ASP A 28 6.42 36.91 -35.98
C ASP A 28 7.41 36.98 -34.81
N ALA A 29 7.12 36.37 -33.67
CA ALA A 29 8.04 36.29 -32.53
C ALA A 29 9.34 35.55 -32.93
N GLY A 30 9.25 34.59 -33.85
CA GLY A 30 10.39 33.85 -34.41
C GLY A 30 11.40 34.72 -35.15
N LYS A 31 11.03 35.94 -35.56
CA LYS A 31 11.95 36.92 -36.18
C LYS A 31 12.86 37.61 -35.17
N TYR A 32 12.60 37.48 -33.86
CA TYR A 32 13.30 38.17 -32.79
C TYR A 32 13.94 37.20 -31.78
N PRO A 33 15.04 36.52 -32.14
CA PRO A 33 15.62 35.45 -31.32
C PRO A 33 16.00 35.90 -29.90
N SER A 34 16.56 37.10 -29.75
CA SER A 34 17.00 37.64 -28.47
C SER A 34 15.88 37.83 -27.44
N GLY A 35 14.63 37.98 -27.89
CA GLY A 35 13.46 38.16 -27.02
C GLY A 35 12.74 36.86 -26.65
N ILE A 36 13.12 35.73 -27.25
CA ILE A 36 12.44 34.44 -27.07
C ILE A 36 13.38 33.30 -26.65
N THR A 37 14.70 33.53 -26.66
CA THR A 37 15.71 32.46 -26.43
C THR A 37 15.52 31.79 -25.07
N LEU A 38 15.31 32.55 -23.99
CA LEU A 38 15.16 31.99 -22.65
C LEU A 38 13.92 31.11 -22.54
N LEU A 39 12.76 31.61 -22.99
CA LEU A 39 11.49 30.88 -22.95
C LEU A 39 11.47 29.67 -23.90
N ARG A 40 12.11 29.78 -25.07
CA ARG A 40 12.29 28.67 -26.01
C ARG A 40 13.16 27.57 -25.40
N ASP A 41 14.32 27.94 -24.85
CA ASP A 41 15.23 27.00 -24.21
C ASP A 41 14.58 26.33 -23.01
N ALA A 42 13.85 27.08 -22.19
CA ALA A 42 13.11 26.54 -21.06
C ALA A 42 12.00 25.57 -21.50
N ALA A 43 11.24 25.91 -22.54
CA ALA A 43 10.19 25.02 -23.07
C ALA A 43 10.73 23.68 -23.58
N VAL A 44 11.99 23.62 -24.02
CA VAL A 44 12.64 22.38 -24.49
C VAL A 44 13.41 21.66 -23.38
N LYS A 45 14.14 22.38 -22.52
CA LYS A 45 15.06 21.81 -21.53
C LYS A 45 14.43 21.52 -20.18
N TYR A 46 13.53 22.38 -19.71
CA TYR A 46 13.01 22.32 -18.34
C TYR A 46 11.84 21.36 -18.24
N ARG A 47 11.84 20.53 -17.20
CA ARG A 47 10.84 19.47 -17.03
C ARG A 47 9.73 19.84 -16.04
N THR A 48 10.02 20.72 -15.09
CA THR A 48 9.08 21.05 -14.00
C THR A 48 8.31 22.35 -14.24
N SER A 49 8.90 23.31 -14.95
CA SER A 49 8.21 24.57 -15.27
C SER A 49 7.19 24.39 -16.40
N PRO A 50 6.05 25.12 -16.38
CA PRO A 50 5.12 25.15 -17.51
C PRO A 50 5.79 25.75 -18.74
N MET A 51 5.40 25.29 -19.93
CA MET A 51 5.90 25.88 -21.18
C MET A 51 5.29 27.26 -21.38
N VAL A 52 6.13 28.26 -21.60
CA VAL A 52 5.68 29.61 -21.93
C VAL A 52 6.13 29.93 -23.36
N LEU A 53 5.18 30.03 -24.29
CA LEU A 53 5.46 30.28 -25.70
C LEU A 53 4.96 31.67 -26.13
N PRO A 54 5.85 32.56 -26.58
CA PRO A 54 5.45 33.87 -27.06
C PRO A 54 4.80 33.77 -28.46
N TRP A 55 3.77 34.58 -28.67
CA TRP A 55 3.14 34.79 -29.97
C TRP A 55 3.06 36.27 -30.29
N LEU A 56 3.47 36.64 -31.49
CA LEU A 56 3.45 38.01 -31.99
C LEU A 56 2.87 38.06 -33.40
N ASN A 57 2.05 39.08 -33.63
CA ASN A 57 1.59 39.46 -34.95
C ASN A 57 1.90 40.95 -35.20
N GLU A 58 2.88 41.22 -36.06
CA GLU A 58 3.40 42.56 -36.35
C GLU A 58 2.35 43.45 -37.02
N LYS A 59 1.49 42.88 -37.87
CA LYS A 59 0.45 43.62 -38.60
C LYS A 59 -0.60 44.19 -37.65
N THR A 60 -0.94 43.44 -36.61
CA THR A 60 -1.96 43.83 -35.62
C THR A 60 -1.35 44.38 -34.33
N GLN A 61 -0.01 44.36 -34.20
CA GLN A 61 0.73 44.69 -32.98
C GLN A 61 0.22 43.93 -31.75
N ARG A 62 -0.33 42.73 -31.92
CA ARG A 62 -0.83 41.90 -30.84
C ARG A 62 0.24 40.94 -30.37
N MET A 63 0.43 40.87 -29.05
CA MET A 63 1.35 39.97 -28.39
C MET A 63 0.60 39.17 -27.33
N ALA A 64 0.85 37.86 -27.27
CA ALA A 64 0.30 36.97 -26.27
C ALA A 64 1.36 35.96 -25.83
N TYR A 65 1.19 35.42 -24.64
CA TYR A 65 1.98 34.29 -24.15
C TYR A 65 1.05 33.12 -23.89
N TYR A 66 1.36 31.99 -24.52
CA TYR A 66 0.68 30.73 -24.28
C TYR A 66 1.40 30.01 -23.16
N VAL A 67 0.74 29.87 -22.01
CA VAL A 67 1.27 29.12 -20.87
C VAL A 67 0.57 27.77 -20.83
N ILE A 68 1.35 26.74 -21.13
CA ILE A 68 0.89 25.37 -21.34
C ILE A 68 1.44 24.51 -20.19
N PRO A 69 0.58 23.94 -19.34
CA PRO A 69 0.98 22.96 -18.33
C PRO A 69 1.71 21.77 -18.98
N ARG A 70 2.65 21.15 -18.26
CA ARG A 70 3.32 19.93 -18.78
C ARG A 70 2.38 18.74 -18.69
N GLN A 71 1.57 18.70 -17.64
CA GLN A 71 0.53 17.71 -17.39
C GLN A 71 -0.82 18.40 -17.15
N ARG A 72 -1.93 17.70 -17.39
CA ARG A 72 -3.28 18.30 -17.31
C ARG A 72 -3.69 18.58 -15.87
N GLU A 73 -3.10 17.84 -14.94
CA GLU A 73 -3.30 17.88 -13.50
C GLU A 73 -2.69 19.16 -12.89
N GLU A 74 -1.72 19.78 -13.58
CA GLU A 74 -1.01 20.98 -13.12
C GLU A 74 -1.78 22.28 -13.37
N ILE A 75 -2.99 22.25 -13.96
CA ILE A 75 -3.75 23.46 -14.33
C ILE A 75 -3.94 24.41 -13.14
N THR A 76 -4.28 23.88 -11.97
CA THR A 76 -4.48 24.68 -10.75
C THR A 76 -3.16 25.31 -10.27
N ALA A 77 -2.07 24.54 -10.27
CA ALA A 77 -0.75 25.04 -9.89
C ALA A 77 -0.25 26.13 -10.84
N VAL A 78 -0.44 25.94 -12.16
CA VAL A 78 -0.08 26.94 -13.18
C VAL A 78 -0.91 28.21 -13.03
N ARG A 79 -2.21 28.10 -12.71
CA ARG A 79 -3.05 29.26 -12.39
C ARG A 79 -2.50 30.03 -11.19
N ASP A 80 -2.17 29.35 -10.10
CA ASP A 80 -1.65 29.99 -8.89
C ASP A 80 -0.31 30.69 -9.14
N LEU A 81 0.57 30.06 -9.94
CA LEU A 81 1.81 30.67 -10.41
C LEU A 81 1.54 31.92 -11.25
N LEU A 82 0.59 31.87 -12.19
CA LEU A 82 0.23 33.03 -13.01
C LEU A 82 -0.36 34.16 -12.16
N VAL A 83 -1.23 33.85 -11.20
CA VAL A 83 -1.79 34.85 -10.26
C VAL A 83 -0.69 35.47 -9.41
N ALA A 84 0.28 34.68 -8.93
CA ALA A 84 1.35 35.14 -8.05
C ALA A 84 2.43 35.95 -8.77
N PHE A 85 2.87 35.53 -9.96
CA PHE A 85 3.98 36.15 -10.69
C PHE A 85 3.53 37.22 -11.68
N VAL A 86 2.38 37.02 -12.32
CA VAL A 86 1.85 37.94 -13.33
C VAL A 86 0.75 38.81 -12.72
N GLY A 87 -0.34 38.16 -12.28
CA GLY A 87 -1.50 38.81 -11.68
C GLY A 87 -2.05 40.01 -12.48
N PRO A 88 -2.92 40.82 -11.86
CA PRO A 88 -3.44 42.04 -12.47
C PRO A 88 -2.36 43.13 -12.66
N SER A 89 -1.20 42.99 -12.03
CA SER A 89 -0.10 43.96 -12.11
C SER A 89 0.66 43.92 -13.44
N PHE A 90 0.64 42.76 -14.14
CA PHE A 90 1.39 42.58 -15.39
C PHE A 90 0.54 42.08 -16.56
N ALA A 91 -0.64 41.49 -16.31
CA ALA A 91 -1.57 41.08 -17.36
C ALA A 91 -2.99 41.60 -17.12
N LYS A 92 -3.69 41.95 -18.21
CA LYS A 92 -5.06 42.45 -18.13
C LYS A 92 -6.11 41.33 -18.17
N TYR A 93 -5.79 40.23 -18.87
CA TYR A 93 -6.68 39.08 -19.06
C TYR A 93 -5.87 37.77 -19.21
N GLY A 94 -6.52 36.64 -18.93
CA GLY A 94 -6.06 35.29 -19.31
C GLY A 94 -5.04 34.64 -18.37
N TYR A 95 -4.82 35.21 -17.19
CA TYR A 95 -3.92 34.66 -16.15
C TYR A 95 -4.67 33.85 -15.07
N ASP A 96 -5.99 33.92 -15.02
CA ASP A 96 -6.84 33.37 -13.96
C ASP A 96 -7.74 32.21 -14.42
N SER A 97 -7.86 31.99 -15.73
CA SER A 97 -8.68 30.93 -16.33
C SER A 97 -8.07 30.44 -17.65
N PRO A 98 -8.15 29.14 -17.97
CA PRO A 98 -7.73 28.61 -19.27
C PRO A 98 -8.54 29.21 -20.42
N ALA A 99 -7.91 29.43 -21.55
CA ALA A 99 -8.55 29.98 -22.74
C ALA A 99 -9.18 28.88 -23.60
N ALA A 100 -10.36 29.18 -24.16
CA ALA A 100 -10.88 28.41 -25.28
C ALA A 100 -10.06 28.76 -26.53
N LEU A 101 -9.27 27.80 -27.01
CA LEU A 101 -8.44 27.97 -28.20
C LEU A 101 -9.28 27.74 -29.46
N ASP A 102 -9.28 28.70 -30.37
CA ASP A 102 -10.13 28.73 -31.58
C ASP A 102 -9.38 29.22 -32.84
N LYS A 103 -8.12 29.65 -32.71
CA LYS A 103 -7.37 30.28 -33.81
C LYS A 103 -6.55 29.26 -34.61
N PRO A 104 -6.28 29.53 -35.91
CA PRO A 104 -5.54 28.60 -36.77
C PRO A 104 -4.13 28.25 -36.28
N HIS A 105 -3.43 29.16 -35.60
CA HIS A 105 -2.11 28.88 -35.03
C HIS A 105 -2.16 28.12 -33.69
N GLU A 106 -3.33 27.99 -33.09
CA GLU A 106 -3.55 27.28 -31.83
C GLU A 106 -3.87 25.79 -32.06
N THR A 107 -4.15 25.37 -33.30
CA THR A 107 -4.46 23.98 -33.67
C THR A 107 -3.35 23.01 -33.25
N ALA A 108 -2.09 23.42 -33.36
CA ALA A 108 -0.95 22.60 -32.93
C ALA A 108 -0.90 22.38 -31.40
N ILE A 109 -1.36 23.37 -30.63
CA ILE A 109 -1.48 23.26 -29.16
C ILE A 109 -2.63 22.31 -28.82
N LEU A 110 -3.80 22.50 -29.46
CA LEU A 110 -4.98 21.68 -29.25
C LEU A 110 -4.74 20.19 -29.55
N GLN A 111 -4.07 19.89 -30.66
CA GLN A 111 -3.76 18.51 -31.05
C GLN A 111 -2.81 17.80 -30.09
N ARG A 112 -1.94 18.55 -29.41
CA ARG A 112 -0.87 17.98 -28.55
C ARG A 112 -1.19 18.02 -27.06
N TYR A 113 -1.92 19.03 -26.59
CA TYR A 113 -2.17 19.29 -25.15
C TYR A 113 -3.66 19.38 -24.78
N GLY A 114 -4.56 19.14 -25.75
CA GLY A 114 -6.00 19.12 -25.54
C GLY A 114 -6.65 20.49 -25.33
N ALA A 115 -7.98 20.50 -25.22
CA ALA A 115 -8.76 21.70 -24.96
C ALA A 115 -8.85 22.02 -23.45
N GLY A 116 -8.87 23.31 -23.11
CA GLY A 116 -9.15 23.80 -21.75
C GLY A 116 -7.97 23.75 -20.76
N SER A 117 -6.75 23.47 -21.22
CA SER A 117 -5.54 23.38 -20.38
C SER A 117 -4.63 24.61 -20.48
N THR A 118 -4.71 25.37 -21.58
CA THR A 118 -3.74 26.43 -21.90
C THR A 118 -4.24 27.82 -21.48
N PHE A 119 -3.38 28.60 -20.85
CA PHE A 119 -3.64 30.01 -20.51
C PHE A 119 -3.08 30.92 -21.60
N VAL A 120 -3.85 31.94 -22.00
CA VAL A 120 -3.42 32.93 -23.01
C VAL A 120 -3.31 34.29 -22.36
N VAL A 121 -2.10 34.59 -21.89
CA VAL A 121 -1.81 35.78 -21.09
C VAL A 121 -1.45 36.95 -22.00
N GLN A 122 -2.09 38.09 -21.80
CA GLN A 122 -1.87 39.28 -22.62
C GLN A 122 -1.56 40.52 -21.78
N ALA A 123 -0.51 41.24 -22.19
CA ALA A 123 -0.23 42.60 -21.72
C ALA A 123 -1.03 43.62 -22.53
N THR A 124 -1.16 44.82 -21.98
CA THR A 124 -1.70 46.00 -22.66
C THR A 124 -0.82 46.45 -23.84
N ALA A 125 -1.31 47.42 -24.62
CA ALA A 125 -0.69 47.81 -25.88
C ALA A 125 0.71 48.47 -25.72
N ASP A 126 1.09 48.85 -24.50
CA ASP A 126 2.37 49.51 -24.22
C ASP A 126 3.57 48.56 -24.30
N THR A 127 4.68 49.07 -24.84
CA THR A 127 5.92 48.31 -25.05
C THR A 127 6.61 47.99 -23.72
N ASP A 128 6.53 48.87 -22.73
CA ASP A 128 7.18 48.64 -21.44
C ASP A 128 6.41 47.66 -20.56
N GLU A 129 5.08 47.65 -20.64
CA GLU A 129 4.24 46.64 -19.98
C GLU A 129 4.47 45.24 -20.57
N ARG A 130 4.63 45.13 -21.89
CA ARG A 130 5.00 43.86 -22.56
C ARG A 130 6.34 43.32 -22.09
N LYS A 131 7.33 44.19 -21.88
CA LYS A 131 8.65 43.81 -21.32
C LYS A 131 8.52 43.33 -19.87
N ARG A 132 7.72 44.01 -19.05
CA ARG A 132 7.48 43.62 -17.66
C ARG A 132 6.77 42.27 -17.57
N LEU A 133 5.74 42.04 -18.39
CA LEU A 133 5.06 40.75 -18.48
C LEU A 133 6.04 39.64 -18.88
N ARG A 134 6.86 39.88 -19.91
CA ARG A 134 7.90 38.91 -20.31
C ARG A 134 8.82 38.57 -19.15
N THR A 135 9.35 39.59 -18.48
CA THR A 135 10.29 39.44 -17.37
C THR A 135 9.66 38.68 -16.19
N ALA A 136 8.37 38.90 -15.93
CA ALA A 136 7.62 38.19 -14.89
C ALA A 136 7.46 36.69 -15.24
N LEU A 137 7.13 36.37 -16.49
CA LEU A 137 7.02 34.99 -16.97
C LEU A 137 8.38 34.27 -17.01
N GLU A 138 9.44 34.95 -17.46
CA GLU A 138 10.82 34.42 -17.42
C GLU A 138 11.24 34.11 -15.97
N ARG A 139 10.95 35.03 -15.03
CA ARG A 139 11.22 34.83 -13.61
C ARG A 139 10.42 33.67 -13.03
N MET A 140 9.14 33.54 -13.39
CA MET A 140 8.31 32.41 -12.96
C MET A 140 8.94 31.08 -13.39
N VAL A 141 9.30 30.95 -14.67
CA VAL A 141 9.94 29.76 -15.22
C VAL A 141 11.26 29.45 -14.51
N GLU A 142 12.12 30.45 -14.31
CA GLU A 142 13.38 30.26 -13.58
C GLU A 142 13.21 29.88 -12.11
N VAL A 143 12.22 30.46 -11.42
CA VAL A 143 11.98 30.18 -10.01
C VAL A 143 11.39 28.80 -9.81
N VAL A 144 10.46 28.37 -10.67
CA VAL A 144 9.87 27.02 -10.59
C VAL A 144 10.93 25.96 -10.84
N GLU A 145 11.77 26.13 -11.87
CA GLU A 145 12.81 25.15 -12.19
C GLU A 145 13.94 25.11 -11.13
N ARG A 146 14.24 26.26 -10.49
CA ARG A 146 15.24 26.32 -9.40
C ARG A 146 14.64 26.00 -8.04
N ALA A 147 13.33 25.88 -7.91
CA ALA A 147 12.70 25.60 -6.63
C ALA A 147 13.08 24.18 -6.23
N PRO A 148 13.73 23.96 -5.06
CA PRO A 148 13.79 22.62 -4.52
C PRO A 148 12.34 22.14 -4.34
N ALA A 149 12.06 20.87 -4.66
CA ALA A 149 10.76 20.24 -4.44
C ALA A 149 10.42 20.28 -2.93
N ARG A 150 9.94 21.43 -2.47
CA ARG A 150 9.52 21.64 -1.09
C ARG A 150 8.11 21.10 -0.99
N SER A 151 8.01 19.80 -0.77
CA SER A 151 6.78 19.19 -0.30
C SER A 151 6.54 19.62 1.16
N TRP A 152 6.13 20.87 1.36
CA TRP A 152 5.35 21.21 2.55
C TRP A 152 4.04 20.45 2.42
N SER A 153 4.03 19.19 2.85
CA SER A 153 2.76 18.50 2.97
C SER A 153 2.06 19.09 4.18
N ALA A 154 0.82 19.53 4.00
CA ALA A 154 -0.09 19.61 5.12
C ALA A 154 -0.05 18.25 5.86
N PRO A 155 -0.18 18.24 7.20
CA PRO A 155 -0.30 16.99 7.93
C PRO A 155 -1.36 16.12 7.26
N LYS A 156 -1.03 14.87 6.92
CA LYS A 156 -2.01 13.93 6.36
C LYS A 156 -3.24 13.91 7.27
N PRO A 157 -4.47 13.98 6.73
CA PRO A 157 -5.66 13.87 7.54
C PRO A 157 -5.69 12.50 8.24
N LEU A 158 -6.27 12.44 9.44
CA LEU A 158 -6.33 11.21 10.24
C LEU A 158 -6.91 10.02 9.47
N GLY A 159 -7.94 10.26 8.65
CA GLY A 159 -8.52 9.22 7.78
C GLY A 159 -7.52 8.60 6.82
N ARG A 160 -6.64 9.40 6.22
CA ARG A 160 -5.57 8.92 5.33
C ARG A 160 -4.53 8.12 6.09
N LEU A 161 -4.13 8.56 7.30
CA LEU A 161 -3.18 7.81 8.12
C LEU A 161 -3.70 6.45 8.56
N LEU A 162 -5.00 6.36 8.87
CA LEU A 162 -5.65 5.08 9.19
C LEU A 162 -5.64 4.15 7.99
N ALA A 163 -5.97 4.64 6.80
CA ALA A 163 -5.93 3.84 5.59
C ALA A 163 -4.51 3.37 5.25
N ASP A 164 -3.52 4.26 5.33
CA ASP A 164 -2.12 3.93 5.15
C ASP A 164 -1.63 2.88 6.17
N PHE A 165 -2.15 2.93 7.42
CA PHE A 165 -1.86 1.93 8.45
C PHE A 165 -2.40 0.55 8.06
N GLU A 166 -3.65 0.48 7.60
CA GLU A 166 -4.26 -0.79 7.19
C GLU A 166 -3.55 -1.39 5.98
N VAL A 167 -3.24 -0.58 4.97
CA VAL A 167 -2.54 -1.09 3.78
C VAL A 167 -1.11 -1.48 4.12
N ALA A 168 -0.43 -0.81 5.05
CA ALA A 168 0.88 -1.23 5.53
C ALA A 168 0.84 -2.59 6.25
N LEU A 169 -0.22 -2.89 7.03
CA LEU A 169 -0.43 -4.22 7.60
C LEU A 169 -0.66 -5.26 6.50
N LEU A 170 -1.52 -4.96 5.52
CA LEU A 170 -1.84 -5.85 4.40
C LEU A 170 -0.59 -6.18 3.55
N SER A 171 0.22 -5.17 3.27
CA SER A 171 1.45 -5.29 2.46
C SER A 171 2.63 -5.91 3.20
N GLY A 172 2.45 -6.31 4.47
CA GLY A 172 3.51 -6.91 5.27
C GLY A 172 4.64 -5.96 5.67
N ALA A 173 4.33 -4.69 5.92
CA ALA A 173 5.28 -3.66 6.36
C ALA A 173 5.02 -3.21 7.82
N PRO A 174 5.22 -4.09 8.82
CA PRO A 174 4.82 -3.83 10.21
C PRO A 174 5.53 -2.64 10.86
N GLN A 175 6.76 -2.31 10.45
CA GLN A 175 7.50 -1.15 10.97
C GLN A 175 6.92 0.16 10.42
N THR A 176 6.48 0.15 9.16
CA THR A 176 5.74 1.27 8.57
C THR A 176 4.42 1.47 9.30
N ALA A 177 3.67 0.39 9.55
CA ALA A 177 2.43 0.44 10.34
C ALA A 177 2.68 0.97 11.76
N GLN A 178 3.77 0.55 12.41
CA GLN A 178 4.15 1.06 13.74
C GLN A 178 4.48 2.56 13.71
N ALA A 179 5.21 3.04 12.70
CA ALA A 179 5.53 4.47 12.55
C ALA A 179 4.27 5.32 12.32
N LEU A 180 3.33 4.81 11.51
CA LEU A 180 2.02 5.44 11.29
C LEU A 180 1.18 5.48 12.56
N LEU A 181 1.16 4.40 13.35
CA LEU A 181 0.47 4.36 14.63
C LEU A 181 1.03 5.40 15.61
N GLN A 182 2.36 5.55 15.70
CA GLN A 182 2.98 6.61 16.50
C GLN A 182 2.61 8.01 16.01
N GLN A 183 2.48 8.19 14.70
CA GLN A 183 2.05 9.46 14.12
C GLN A 183 0.59 9.77 14.47
N ILE A 184 -0.30 8.78 14.36
CA ILE A 184 -1.72 8.88 14.73
C ILE A 184 -1.88 9.28 16.20
N ASP A 185 -1.14 8.60 17.09
CA ASP A 185 -1.18 8.89 18.54
C ASP A 185 -0.70 10.32 18.84
N ARG A 186 0.39 10.77 18.20
CA ARG A 186 0.92 12.15 18.36
C ARG A 186 -0.01 13.23 17.82
N GLN A 187 -0.68 12.98 16.69
CA GLN A 187 -1.61 13.94 16.09
C GLN A 187 -2.92 14.04 16.90
N GLY A 188 -3.30 12.98 17.61
CA GLY A 188 -4.56 12.91 18.33
C GLY A 188 -5.76 12.77 17.39
N GLY A 189 -6.97 12.94 17.95
CA GLY A 189 -8.23 12.80 17.20
C GLY A 189 -8.86 11.41 17.28
N LEU A 190 -8.18 10.44 17.91
CA LEU A 190 -8.77 9.17 18.34
C LEU A 190 -8.90 9.12 19.87
N SER A 191 -9.89 8.36 20.35
CA SER A 191 -9.97 8.03 21.76
C SER A 191 -8.80 7.11 22.15
N PRO A 192 -8.37 7.11 23.43
CA PRO A 192 -7.36 6.16 23.90
C PRO A 192 -7.74 4.69 23.66
N ALA A 193 -9.03 4.37 23.64
CA ALA A 193 -9.51 3.02 23.32
C ALA A 193 -9.31 2.68 21.83
N ASN A 194 -9.57 3.63 20.92
CA ASN A 194 -9.35 3.41 19.49
C ASN A 194 -7.86 3.25 19.15
N VAL A 195 -6.97 3.98 19.83
CA VAL A 195 -5.51 3.77 19.67
C VAL A 195 -5.13 2.35 20.09
N LYS A 196 -5.67 1.86 21.22
CA LYS A 196 -5.46 0.47 21.66
C LYS A 196 -6.02 -0.56 20.67
N HIS A 197 -7.13 -0.28 19.98
CA HIS A 197 -7.62 -1.17 18.92
C HIS A 197 -6.56 -1.34 17.82
N LEU A 198 -5.91 -0.25 17.40
CA LEU A 198 -4.85 -0.28 16.40
C LEU A 198 -3.59 -0.99 16.92
N GLU A 199 -3.23 -0.82 18.20
CA GLU A 199 -2.13 -1.58 18.83
C GLU A 199 -2.40 -3.09 18.82
N ILE A 200 -3.63 -3.51 19.15
CA ILE A 200 -4.06 -4.91 19.08
C ILE A 200 -3.92 -5.43 17.65
N ARG A 201 -4.40 -4.67 16.64
CA ARG A 201 -4.27 -5.05 15.22
C ARG A 201 -2.81 -5.24 14.81
N LEU A 202 -1.93 -4.31 15.18
CA LEU A 202 -0.50 -4.38 14.87
C LEU A 202 0.16 -5.62 15.49
N TRP A 203 -0.08 -5.88 16.78
CA TRP A 203 0.51 -7.03 17.46
C TRP A 203 -0.07 -8.36 17.00
N ALA A 204 -1.38 -8.41 16.71
CA ALA A 204 -2.01 -9.60 16.14
C ALA A 204 -1.48 -9.92 14.74
N ALA A 205 -1.25 -8.91 13.88
CA ALA A 205 -0.63 -9.10 12.58
C ALA A 205 0.82 -9.61 12.67
N GLN A 206 1.50 -9.32 13.78
CA GLN A 206 2.84 -9.83 14.10
C GLN A 206 2.81 -11.20 14.81
N GLY A 207 1.65 -11.74 15.19
CA GLY A 207 1.58 -12.98 15.98
C GLY A 207 2.02 -12.81 17.44
N ARG A 208 2.06 -11.58 17.96
CA ARG A 208 2.50 -11.24 19.32
C ARG A 208 1.36 -11.40 20.34
N ALA A 209 0.91 -12.65 20.50
CA ALA A 209 -0.24 -12.98 21.34
C ALA A 209 -0.05 -12.55 22.81
N SER A 210 1.15 -12.73 23.37
CA SER A 210 1.44 -12.35 24.75
C SER A 210 1.33 -10.85 24.97
N GLU A 211 1.75 -10.02 24.01
CA GLU A 211 1.65 -8.56 24.07
C GLU A 211 0.20 -8.09 23.93
N VAL A 212 -0.61 -8.74 23.09
CA VAL A 212 -2.06 -8.48 23.02
C VAL A 212 -2.71 -8.71 24.39
N LEU A 213 -2.43 -9.85 25.04
CA LEU A 213 -3.02 -10.19 26.34
C LEU A 213 -2.46 -9.34 27.49
N ALA A 214 -1.20 -8.93 27.42
CA ALA A 214 -0.55 -8.06 28.39
C ALA A 214 -0.85 -6.57 28.16
N LEU A 215 -1.68 -6.23 27.17
CA LEU A 215 -1.99 -4.84 26.84
C LEU A 215 -2.53 -4.10 28.06
N ARG A 216 -1.87 -3.00 28.42
CA ARG A 216 -2.28 -2.20 29.58
C ARG A 216 -3.68 -1.64 29.36
N GLY A 217 -4.59 -2.10 30.21
CA GLY A 217 -5.99 -1.71 30.18
C GLY A 217 -6.79 -2.30 29.01
N LEU A 218 -6.46 -3.54 28.66
CA LEU A 218 -7.25 -4.40 27.76
C LEU A 218 -8.68 -4.58 28.28
N ARG A 219 -8.85 -4.77 29.60
CA ARG A 219 -10.17 -4.91 30.21
C ARG A 219 -11.09 -3.71 29.94
N GLU A 220 -10.57 -2.49 30.04
CA GLU A 220 -11.34 -1.28 29.74
C GLU A 220 -11.72 -1.19 28.26
N VAL A 221 -10.86 -1.68 27.36
CA VAL A 221 -11.18 -1.78 25.93
C VAL A 221 -12.33 -2.75 25.72
N LEU A 222 -12.26 -3.95 26.31
CA LEU A 222 -13.29 -4.97 26.17
C LEU A 222 -14.64 -4.55 26.77
N LEU A 223 -14.63 -3.77 27.85
CA LEU A 223 -15.84 -3.20 28.47
C LEU A 223 -16.55 -2.17 27.59
N GLN A 224 -15.87 -1.59 26.60
CA GLN A 224 -16.44 -0.61 25.67
C GLN A 224 -17.06 -1.26 24.42
N ASP A 225 -17.23 -2.58 24.43
CA ASP A 225 -17.78 -3.35 23.32
C ASP A 225 -17.04 -3.08 21.99
N PRO A 226 -15.76 -3.49 21.88
CA PRO A 226 -14.94 -3.15 20.74
C PRO A 226 -15.41 -3.87 19.46
N PRO A 227 -14.96 -3.44 18.28
CA PRO A 227 -15.31 -4.09 17.01
C PRO A 227 -15.02 -5.59 17.03
N VAL A 228 -15.83 -6.38 16.30
CA VAL A 228 -15.70 -7.85 16.24
C VAL A 228 -14.30 -8.30 15.87
N LEU A 229 -13.61 -7.60 14.96
CA LEU A 229 -12.23 -7.91 14.59
C LEU A 229 -11.26 -7.82 15.78
N VAL A 230 -11.43 -6.81 16.66
CA VAL A 230 -10.60 -6.67 17.87
C VAL A 230 -10.91 -7.81 18.84
N LYS A 231 -12.19 -8.18 18.99
CA LYS A 231 -12.60 -9.34 19.80
C LYS A 231 -11.98 -10.63 19.27
N ASP A 232 -12.03 -10.85 17.96
CA ASP A 232 -11.43 -12.00 17.28
C ASP A 232 -9.91 -12.09 17.52
N MET A 233 -9.20 -10.97 17.40
CA MET A 233 -7.75 -10.92 17.65
C MET A 233 -7.39 -11.25 19.10
N VAL A 234 -8.17 -10.75 20.07
CA VAL A 234 -7.97 -11.06 21.50
C VAL A 234 -8.28 -12.52 21.79
N LEU A 235 -9.38 -13.05 21.25
CA LEU A 235 -9.73 -14.48 21.40
C LEU A 235 -8.67 -15.38 20.74
N SER A 236 -8.17 -15.02 19.56
CA SER A 236 -7.10 -15.75 18.87
C SER A 236 -5.78 -15.71 19.65
N ALA A 237 -5.48 -14.59 20.33
CA ALA A 237 -4.35 -14.50 21.24
C ALA A 237 -4.51 -15.40 22.46
N LEU A 238 -5.71 -15.46 23.07
CA LEU A 238 -6.03 -16.40 24.17
C LEU A 238 -5.87 -17.85 23.72
N PHE A 239 -6.38 -18.18 22.53
CA PHE A 239 -6.25 -19.50 21.94
C PHE A 239 -4.78 -19.92 21.90
N THR A 240 -3.97 -19.09 21.27
CA THR A 240 -2.54 -19.35 21.06
C THR A 240 -1.82 -19.46 22.40
N ALA A 241 -1.96 -18.48 23.29
CA ALA A 241 -1.19 -18.41 24.52
C ALA A 241 -1.54 -19.53 25.53
N HIS A 242 -2.79 -19.96 25.58
CA HIS A 242 -3.30 -20.77 26.70
C HIS A 242 -4.04 -22.04 26.30
N ILE A 243 -4.83 -22.02 25.22
CA ILE A 243 -5.73 -23.13 24.87
C ILE A 243 -5.03 -24.15 23.98
N GLU A 244 -4.31 -23.70 22.96
CA GLU A 244 -3.60 -24.55 22.03
C GLU A 244 -2.61 -25.50 22.73
N PRO A 245 -1.75 -25.06 23.68
CA PRO A 245 -0.84 -25.96 24.39
C PRO A 245 -1.57 -27.05 25.18
N ALA A 246 -2.69 -26.70 25.83
CA ALA A 246 -3.46 -27.62 26.64
C ALA A 246 -4.20 -28.66 25.77
N LEU A 247 -4.80 -28.22 24.66
CA LEU A 247 -5.46 -29.12 23.72
C LEU A 247 -4.46 -30.05 23.01
N ALA A 248 -3.25 -29.58 22.70
CA ALA A 248 -2.20 -30.41 22.11
C ALA A 248 -1.75 -31.56 23.03
N GLU A 249 -1.85 -31.37 24.35
CA GLU A 249 -1.60 -32.40 25.37
C GLU A 249 -2.84 -33.29 25.65
N GLY A 250 -3.98 -33.01 25.00
CA GLY A 250 -5.26 -33.67 25.26
C GLY A 250 -5.88 -33.30 26.62
N ASP A 251 -5.40 -32.24 27.26
CA ASP A 251 -5.84 -31.81 28.59
C ASP A 251 -6.86 -30.66 28.49
N LEU A 252 -8.12 -31.04 28.26
CA LEU A 252 -9.23 -30.08 28.24
C LEU A 252 -9.41 -29.37 29.59
N ALA A 253 -9.08 -30.02 30.72
CA ALA A 253 -9.23 -29.42 32.04
C ALA A 253 -8.25 -28.25 32.23
N ARG A 254 -7.00 -28.42 31.79
CA ARG A 254 -6.00 -27.33 31.77
C ARG A 254 -6.43 -26.15 30.90
N ALA A 255 -7.04 -26.42 29.74
CA ALA A 255 -7.59 -25.37 28.87
C ALA A 255 -8.71 -24.58 29.58
N VAL A 256 -9.63 -25.30 30.23
CA VAL A 256 -10.73 -24.72 31.03
C VAL A 256 -10.19 -23.88 32.19
N ASP A 257 -9.19 -24.37 32.92
CA ASP A 257 -8.62 -23.66 34.06
C ASP A 257 -7.89 -22.38 33.64
N ALA A 258 -7.24 -22.38 32.47
CA ALA A 258 -6.63 -21.16 31.93
C ALA A 258 -7.68 -20.08 31.61
N LEU A 259 -8.88 -20.45 31.15
CA LEU A 259 -9.97 -19.51 30.89
C LEU A 259 -10.62 -18.97 32.16
N LYS A 260 -10.48 -19.65 33.31
CA LYS A 260 -10.97 -19.14 34.60
C LYS A 260 -10.05 -18.08 35.21
N ALA A 261 -8.84 -17.90 34.68
CA ALA A 261 -7.92 -16.87 35.15
C ALA A 261 -8.58 -15.47 35.02
N PRO A 262 -8.43 -14.57 35.99
CA PRO A 262 -9.01 -13.22 35.94
C PRO A 262 -8.60 -12.43 34.68
N ASP A 263 -7.40 -12.72 34.18
CA ASP A 263 -6.77 -12.05 33.03
C ASP A 263 -7.26 -12.61 31.69
N SER A 264 -8.05 -13.69 31.67
CA SER A 264 -8.60 -14.25 30.43
C SER A 264 -9.67 -13.34 29.79
N HIS A 265 -10.34 -12.53 30.62
CA HIS A 265 -11.43 -11.62 30.22
C HIS A 265 -12.56 -12.27 29.38
N LEU A 266 -12.66 -13.60 29.34
CA LEU A 266 -13.57 -14.34 28.48
C LEU A 266 -15.05 -13.98 28.70
N SER A 267 -15.43 -13.65 29.93
CA SER A 267 -16.81 -13.24 30.25
C SER A 267 -17.23 -11.95 29.53
N LEU A 268 -16.29 -11.11 29.10
CA LEU A 268 -16.59 -9.89 28.33
C LEU A 268 -16.72 -10.17 26.82
N LEU A 269 -16.37 -11.38 26.38
CA LEU A 269 -16.31 -11.78 24.98
C LEU A 269 -17.34 -12.88 24.65
N ALA A 270 -18.04 -13.40 25.66
CA ALA A 270 -18.91 -14.57 25.57
C ALA A 270 -20.06 -14.39 24.57
N ASP A 271 -20.64 -13.19 24.47
CA ASP A 271 -21.83 -12.92 23.67
C ASP A 271 -21.52 -12.64 22.19
N THR A 272 -20.32 -12.97 21.72
CA THR A 272 -19.89 -12.65 20.35
C THR A 272 -20.44 -13.68 19.35
N ASN A 273 -20.94 -13.22 18.20
CA ASN A 273 -21.45 -14.09 17.14
C ASN A 273 -20.33 -14.99 16.58
N LEU A 274 -20.47 -16.30 16.79
CA LEU A 274 -19.50 -17.33 16.37
C LEU A 274 -19.22 -17.33 14.87
N LEU A 275 -20.22 -17.08 14.04
CA LEU A 275 -20.07 -17.10 12.58
C LEU A 275 -19.26 -15.92 12.04
N ALA A 276 -19.03 -14.89 12.87
CA ALA A 276 -18.22 -13.73 12.51
C ALA A 276 -16.76 -13.83 12.99
N LEU A 277 -16.38 -14.95 13.62
CA LEU A 277 -15.08 -15.15 14.26
C LEU A 277 -14.24 -16.17 13.51
N SER A 278 -12.92 -16.10 13.72
CA SER A 278 -11.97 -17.10 13.25
C SER A 278 -12.14 -18.43 14.00
N GLU A 279 -11.67 -19.53 13.41
CA GLU A 279 -11.70 -20.87 14.01
C GLU A 279 -11.03 -20.92 15.40
N GLN A 280 -9.95 -20.16 15.58
CA GLN A 280 -9.22 -20.04 16.85
C GLN A 280 -10.10 -19.37 17.92
N ALA A 281 -10.76 -18.27 17.55
CA ALA A 281 -11.65 -17.55 18.45
C ALA A 281 -12.92 -18.35 18.79
N VAL A 282 -13.50 -19.05 17.81
CA VAL A 282 -14.62 -19.97 18.01
C VAL A 282 -14.23 -21.08 19.00
N THR A 283 -13.05 -21.68 18.84
CA THR A 283 -12.56 -22.72 19.76
C THR A 283 -12.53 -22.23 21.21
N VAL A 284 -12.05 -21.01 21.46
CA VAL A 284 -11.99 -20.42 22.80
C VAL A 284 -13.38 -20.28 23.41
N LEU A 285 -14.36 -19.82 22.62
CA LEU A 285 -15.74 -19.66 23.09
C LEU A 285 -16.40 -21.02 23.39
N LEU A 286 -16.18 -22.04 22.56
CA LEU A 286 -16.69 -23.40 22.82
C LEU A 286 -16.09 -24.02 24.10
N VAL A 287 -14.78 -23.87 24.32
CA VAL A 287 -14.13 -24.30 25.58
C VAL A 287 -14.66 -23.49 26.77
N GLY A 288 -14.98 -22.21 26.55
CA GLY A 288 -15.65 -21.34 27.52
C GLY A 288 -17.04 -21.82 27.94
N MET A 289 -17.90 -22.15 26.98
CA MET A 289 -19.23 -22.71 27.24
C MET A 289 -19.13 -24.03 28.01
N HIS A 290 -18.18 -24.89 27.64
CA HIS A 290 -17.90 -26.12 28.38
C HIS A 290 -17.44 -25.81 29.83
N ALA A 291 -16.58 -24.82 30.03
CA ALA A 291 -16.11 -24.39 31.36
C ALA A 291 -17.26 -23.91 32.26
N ARG A 292 -18.28 -23.26 31.69
CA ARG A 292 -19.48 -22.77 32.39
C ARG A 292 -20.58 -23.82 32.56
N ARG A 293 -20.42 -25.00 31.96
CA ARG A 293 -21.40 -26.10 31.93
C ARG A 293 -22.68 -25.74 31.16
N GLU A 294 -22.56 -24.95 30.10
CA GLU A 294 -23.64 -24.55 29.21
C GLU A 294 -23.85 -25.61 28.10
N GLU A 295 -24.13 -26.86 28.49
CA GLU A 295 -24.11 -28.02 27.57
C GLU A 295 -25.11 -27.92 26.40
N GLU A 296 -26.29 -27.34 26.66
CA GLU A 296 -27.31 -27.14 25.61
C GLU A 296 -26.87 -26.09 24.59
N GLU A 297 -26.31 -24.97 25.05
CA GLU A 297 -25.85 -23.88 24.20
C GLU A 297 -24.62 -24.29 23.39
N LEU A 298 -23.70 -25.03 24.02
CA LEU A 298 -22.56 -25.65 23.34
C LEU A 298 -23.00 -26.58 22.22
N SER A 299 -23.99 -27.45 22.48
CA SER A 299 -24.51 -28.39 21.47
C SER A 299 -25.22 -27.66 20.32
N ARG A 300 -25.97 -26.60 20.60
CA ARG A 300 -26.61 -25.75 19.58
C ARG A 300 -25.59 -25.01 18.73
N SER A 301 -24.55 -24.46 19.36
CA SER A 301 -23.46 -23.74 18.69
C SER A 301 -22.66 -24.65 17.76
N ILE A 302 -22.34 -25.88 18.20
CA ILE A 302 -21.68 -26.89 17.35
C ILE A 302 -22.57 -27.24 16.15
N ALA A 303 -23.88 -27.45 16.37
CA ALA A 303 -24.80 -27.75 15.28
C ALA A 303 -24.93 -26.61 14.26
N LEU A 304 -24.89 -25.35 14.72
CA LEU A 304 -24.87 -24.17 13.85
C LEU A 304 -23.60 -24.13 12.99
N LEU A 305 -22.43 -24.35 13.60
CA LEU A 305 -21.15 -24.39 12.88
C LEU A 305 -21.12 -25.51 11.84
N ASP A 306 -21.62 -26.70 12.19
CA ASP A 306 -21.71 -27.83 11.25
C ASP A 306 -22.65 -27.52 10.08
N ALA A 307 -23.79 -26.85 10.32
CA ALA A 307 -24.76 -26.48 9.29
C ALA A 307 -24.21 -25.46 8.29
N GLU A 308 -23.39 -24.52 8.76
CA GLU A 308 -22.73 -23.50 7.94
C GLU A 308 -21.38 -23.99 7.35
N GLY A 309 -21.02 -25.28 7.54
CA GLY A 309 -19.79 -25.86 6.98
C GLY A 309 -18.50 -25.53 7.75
N HIS A 310 -18.60 -24.91 8.92
CA HIS A 310 -17.48 -24.56 9.81
C HIS A 310 -17.22 -25.61 10.90
N GLY A 311 -17.60 -26.88 10.67
CA GLY A 311 -17.49 -27.97 11.65
C GLY A 311 -16.05 -28.36 12.02
N ASP A 312 -15.06 -27.99 11.20
CA ASP A 312 -13.64 -28.22 11.46
C ASP A 312 -13.09 -27.35 12.60
N ALA A 313 -13.77 -26.24 12.92
CA ALA A 313 -13.42 -25.38 14.05
C ALA A 313 -13.73 -26.01 15.42
N VAL A 314 -14.43 -27.16 15.46
CA VAL A 314 -14.81 -27.84 16.71
C VAL A 314 -13.68 -28.77 17.16
N PRO A 315 -13.07 -28.54 18.34
CA PRO A 315 -12.02 -29.42 18.86
C PRO A 315 -12.51 -30.85 19.02
N GLU A 316 -11.66 -31.84 18.73
CA GLU A 316 -11.98 -33.27 18.87
C GLU A 316 -12.45 -33.62 20.29
N ALA A 317 -11.87 -32.96 21.31
CA ALA A 317 -12.25 -33.11 22.71
C ALA A 317 -13.73 -32.73 22.99
N LEU A 318 -14.34 -31.88 22.16
CA LEU A 318 -15.73 -31.45 22.27
C LEU A 318 -16.66 -32.16 21.26
N ALA A 319 -16.13 -33.01 20.38
CA ALA A 319 -16.90 -33.71 19.35
C ALA A 319 -17.99 -34.64 19.93
N PHE A 320 -17.93 -35.00 21.21
CA PHE A 320 -18.99 -35.74 21.89
C PHE A 320 -20.33 -34.98 21.92
N TYR A 321 -20.30 -33.65 22.05
CA TYR A 321 -21.51 -32.81 22.08
C TYR A 321 -22.22 -32.74 20.73
N ARG A 322 -21.51 -32.99 19.62
CA ARG A 322 -22.09 -33.13 18.26
C ARG A 322 -23.17 -34.22 18.21
N ARG A 323 -23.05 -35.29 19.00
CA ARG A 323 -24.00 -36.42 19.04
C ARG A 323 -25.24 -36.17 19.89
N GLN A 324 -25.23 -35.11 20.72
CA GLN A 324 -26.33 -34.75 21.60
C GLN A 324 -27.24 -33.67 21.00
N ALA A 325 -26.89 -33.14 19.83
CA ALA A 325 -27.72 -32.18 19.12
C ALA A 325 -29.09 -32.81 18.79
N PRO A 326 -30.21 -32.19 19.21
CA PRO A 326 -31.52 -32.62 18.73
C PRO A 326 -31.55 -32.48 17.19
N PRO A 327 -32.21 -33.39 16.46
CA PRO A 327 -32.36 -33.26 15.01
C PRO A 327 -32.98 -31.89 14.72
N ALA A 328 -32.41 -31.15 13.77
CA ALA A 328 -32.77 -29.77 13.42
C ALA A 328 -34.29 -29.59 13.29
N GLY A 329 -34.92 -29.26 14.42
CA GLY A 329 -36.31 -28.85 14.52
C GLY A 329 -36.29 -27.33 14.49
N THR A 330 -36.84 -26.77 13.42
CA THR A 330 -37.10 -25.34 13.21
C THR A 330 -37.52 -24.62 14.49
N LYS A 331 -36.55 -24.06 15.19
CA LYS A 331 -36.71 -22.89 16.05
C LYS A 331 -35.53 -22.00 15.75
N GLU A 332 -35.81 -20.91 15.05
CA GLU A 332 -34.90 -19.80 14.84
C GLU A 332 -34.27 -19.40 16.18
N PRO A 333 -32.97 -19.09 16.20
CA PRO A 333 -32.30 -18.68 17.43
C PRO A 333 -32.83 -17.33 17.94
N ASP A 334 -33.06 -17.26 19.25
CA ASP A 334 -33.70 -16.15 19.99
C ASP A 334 -32.88 -14.85 20.06
N TRP A 335 -31.75 -14.76 19.34
CA TRP A 335 -31.10 -13.48 19.06
C TRP A 335 -31.85 -12.68 17.97
N ALA A 336 -32.79 -13.31 17.27
CA ALA A 336 -33.63 -12.66 16.26
C ALA A 336 -34.85 -11.90 16.84
N GLN A 337 -35.04 -11.85 18.17
CA GLN A 337 -36.23 -11.21 18.79
C GLN A 337 -35.92 -10.22 19.93
N SER A 338 -34.71 -9.65 20.01
CA SER A 338 -34.46 -8.57 20.98
C SER A 338 -34.70 -7.13 20.46
N ASP A 339 -35.16 -6.94 19.21
CA ASP A 339 -35.48 -5.61 18.66
C ASP A 339 -36.93 -5.51 18.16
N ALA A 340 -37.89 -6.04 18.93
CA ALA A 340 -39.30 -5.82 18.66
C ALA A 340 -40.07 -5.48 19.94
N THR A 341 -39.85 -4.28 20.47
CA THR A 341 -40.86 -3.64 21.33
C THR A 341 -40.98 -2.15 21.02
N SER A 342 -41.74 -1.87 19.95
CA SER A 342 -42.62 -0.72 19.74
C SER A 342 -42.50 0.44 20.75
N ALA A 343 -41.74 1.48 20.39
CA ALA A 343 -42.10 2.85 20.71
C ALA A 343 -42.59 3.51 19.41
N ALA A 344 -43.88 3.86 19.38
CA ALA A 344 -44.48 4.57 18.27
C ALA A 344 -43.92 6.00 18.20
N GLU A 345 -43.24 6.32 17.10
CA GLU A 345 -42.91 7.69 16.67
C GLU A 345 -43.37 7.88 15.21
N PRO A 346 -43.66 9.13 14.80
CA PRO A 346 -44.70 9.45 13.82
C PRO A 346 -44.24 9.25 12.37
N GLU A 347 -45.23 9.15 11.48
CA GLU A 347 -45.11 9.16 10.02
C GLU A 347 -44.08 10.21 9.56
N GLY A 348 -42.93 9.74 9.08
CA GLY A 348 -41.86 10.55 8.53
C GLY A 348 -41.24 9.84 7.33
N GLU A 349 -41.48 10.42 6.15
CA GLU A 349 -40.80 10.27 4.86
C GLU A 349 -40.30 8.87 4.45
N GLU A 350 -40.89 8.35 3.36
CA GLU A 350 -40.38 7.21 2.59
C GLU A 350 -38.89 7.37 2.28
N ALA A 351 -38.05 6.63 3.02
CA ALA A 351 -36.65 6.48 2.69
C ALA A 351 -36.54 5.78 1.31
N PRO A 352 -35.70 6.28 0.39
CA PRO A 352 -35.51 5.64 -0.91
C PRO A 352 -34.92 4.24 -0.69
N ALA A 353 -35.47 3.25 -1.40
CA ALA A 353 -35.04 1.85 -1.35
C ALA A 353 -33.50 1.73 -1.42
N GLU A 354 -32.87 1.21 -0.36
CA GLU A 354 -31.43 0.95 -0.30
C GLU A 354 -31.03 0.05 -1.47
N THR A 355 -30.27 0.61 -2.41
CA THR A 355 -29.72 -0.12 -3.55
C THR A 355 -28.70 -1.11 -3.01
N ALA A 356 -28.98 -2.42 -3.13
CA ALA A 356 -28.07 -3.45 -2.68
C ALA A 356 -26.79 -3.42 -3.54
N LEU A 357 -25.66 -2.99 -2.95
CA LEU A 357 -24.34 -2.97 -3.59
C LEU A 357 -23.85 -4.42 -3.75
N ARG A 358 -23.65 -4.87 -4.99
CA ARG A 358 -23.31 -6.26 -5.36
C ARG A 358 -22.00 -6.40 -6.09
N THR A 359 -21.42 -5.32 -6.59
CA THR A 359 -20.19 -5.34 -7.37
C THR A 359 -19.15 -4.36 -6.83
N TRP A 360 -17.85 -4.61 -7.08
CA TRP A 360 -16.79 -3.68 -6.65
C TRP A 360 -16.89 -2.31 -7.34
N ALA A 361 -17.33 -2.27 -8.60
CA ALA A 361 -17.57 -1.01 -9.31
C ALA A 361 -18.66 -0.17 -8.62
N GLU A 362 -19.77 -0.80 -8.20
CA GLU A 362 -20.84 -0.15 -7.44
C GLU A 362 -20.34 0.35 -6.08
N VAL A 363 -19.54 -0.47 -5.37
CA VAL A 363 -18.98 -0.10 -4.06
C VAL A 363 -18.05 1.11 -4.20
N VAL A 364 -17.08 1.08 -5.11
CA VAL A 364 -16.13 2.18 -5.31
C VAL A 364 -16.86 3.46 -5.72
N THR A 365 -17.83 3.36 -6.63
CA THR A 365 -18.65 4.50 -7.06
C THR A 365 -19.48 5.07 -5.92
N ALA A 366 -20.13 4.22 -5.11
CA ALA A 366 -20.93 4.66 -3.98
C ALA A 366 -20.07 5.28 -2.87
N VAL A 367 -18.86 4.73 -2.62
CA VAL A 367 -17.88 5.31 -1.68
C VAL A 367 -17.40 6.67 -2.16
N ALA A 368 -17.04 6.81 -3.45
CA ALA A 368 -16.65 8.08 -4.06
C ALA A 368 -17.73 9.17 -3.86
N GLN A 369 -19.00 8.78 -3.97
CA GLN A 369 -20.16 9.67 -3.78
C GLN A 369 -20.53 9.92 -2.31
N GLY A 370 -19.80 9.37 -1.34
CA GLY A 370 -20.05 9.58 0.08
C GLY A 370 -21.21 8.76 0.65
N ASN A 371 -21.59 7.65 0.02
CA ASN A 371 -22.71 6.81 0.46
C ASN A 371 -22.39 6.11 1.79
N LYS A 372 -23.23 6.37 2.80
CA LYS A 372 -23.05 5.82 4.15
C LYS A 372 -23.15 4.28 4.20
N ALA A 373 -24.08 3.68 3.45
CA ALA A 373 -24.22 2.22 3.39
C ALA A 373 -22.98 1.56 2.77
N ALA A 374 -22.33 2.22 1.79
CA ALA A 374 -21.08 1.75 1.19
C ALA A 374 -19.91 1.83 2.19
N PHE A 375 -19.82 2.90 2.99
CA PHE A 375 -18.83 2.99 4.07
C PHE A 375 -19.01 1.90 5.12
N ASP A 376 -20.25 1.65 5.54
CA ASP A 376 -20.56 0.60 6.51
C ASP A 376 -20.33 -0.80 5.94
N LEU A 377 -20.53 -1.00 4.63
CA LEU A 377 -20.15 -2.23 3.94
C LEU A 377 -18.62 -2.43 3.94
N CYS A 378 -17.84 -1.41 3.56
CA CYS A 378 -16.38 -1.51 3.55
C CYS A 378 -15.80 -1.78 4.94
N ARG A 379 -16.33 -1.12 5.98
CA ARG A 379 -15.96 -1.39 7.37
C ARG A 379 -16.28 -2.82 7.80
N ARG A 380 -17.33 -3.44 7.27
CA ARG A 380 -17.66 -4.85 7.53
C ARG A 380 -16.78 -5.82 6.74
N MET A 381 -16.32 -5.45 5.55
CA MET A 381 -15.39 -6.27 4.73
C MET A 381 -14.00 -6.39 5.38
N ASP A 382 -13.54 -5.34 6.07
CA ASP A 382 -12.33 -5.39 6.90
C ASP A 382 -12.44 -6.44 8.04
N ILE A 383 -13.67 -6.84 8.40
CA ILE A 383 -13.98 -7.73 9.54
C ILE A 383 -14.28 -9.18 9.11
N ARG A 384 -14.88 -9.43 7.94
CA ARG A 384 -15.30 -10.78 7.52
C ARG A 384 -14.25 -11.52 6.71
N ARG A 385 -14.07 -12.81 7.00
CA ARG A 385 -13.32 -13.74 6.15
C ARG A 385 -14.18 -14.42 5.08
N ASP A 386 -15.47 -14.62 5.33
CA ASP A 386 -16.41 -15.21 4.37
C ASP A 386 -17.81 -14.60 4.59
N GLY A 387 -18.41 -14.01 3.55
CA GLY A 387 -19.84 -13.67 3.55
C GLY A 387 -20.23 -12.22 3.33
N THR A 388 -19.46 -11.43 2.56
CA THR A 388 -19.97 -10.19 1.97
C THR A 388 -20.52 -10.44 0.56
N SER A 389 -21.73 -9.94 0.29
CA SER A 389 -22.52 -10.15 -0.93
C SER A 389 -21.97 -9.45 -2.19
N VAL A 390 -20.71 -9.03 -2.17
CA VAL A 390 -20.07 -8.41 -3.32
C VAL A 390 -19.47 -9.55 -4.14
N SER A 391 -20.09 -9.88 -5.27
CA SER A 391 -19.59 -10.94 -6.15
C SER A 391 -18.43 -10.37 -6.97
N PRO A 392 -17.17 -10.75 -6.70
CA PRO A 392 -16.03 -10.13 -7.36
C PRO A 392 -15.96 -10.49 -8.85
N ASP A 393 -16.46 -11.68 -9.21
CA ASP A 393 -16.48 -12.24 -10.56
C ASP A 393 -17.43 -11.50 -11.53
N SER A 394 -18.23 -10.56 -11.01
CA SER A 394 -19.27 -9.87 -11.80
C SER A 394 -18.77 -8.63 -12.54
N VAL A 395 -17.52 -8.20 -12.33
CA VAL A 395 -16.96 -6.95 -12.89
C VAL A 395 -15.77 -7.23 -13.80
N SER A 396 -15.72 -6.54 -14.93
CA SER A 396 -14.56 -6.59 -15.85
C SER A 396 -13.45 -5.62 -15.44
N ASP A 397 -12.20 -5.91 -15.81
CA ASP A 397 -11.06 -5.00 -15.56
C ASP A 397 -11.21 -3.66 -16.27
N SER A 398 -11.82 -3.63 -17.46
CA SER A 398 -12.13 -2.39 -18.17
C SER A 398 -13.11 -1.51 -17.40
N GLU A 399 -14.13 -2.11 -16.78
CA GLU A 399 -15.14 -1.37 -16.00
C GLU A 399 -14.52 -0.79 -14.73
N MET A 400 -13.73 -1.59 -14.00
CA MET A 400 -13.00 -1.11 -12.82
C MET A 400 -12.00 0.02 -13.17
N THR A 401 -11.30 -0.12 -14.29
CA THR A 401 -10.37 0.90 -14.81
C THR A 401 -11.10 2.21 -15.11
N GLU A 402 -12.28 2.16 -15.73
CA GLU A 402 -13.09 3.34 -16.00
C GLU A 402 -13.57 4.01 -14.70
N VAL A 403 -13.99 3.22 -13.72
CA VAL A 403 -14.39 3.74 -12.40
C VAL A 403 -13.21 4.45 -11.73
N PHE A 404 -12.05 3.81 -11.57
CA PHE A 404 -10.89 4.43 -10.93
C PHE A 404 -10.33 5.61 -11.73
N GLY A 405 -10.36 5.54 -13.06
CA GLY A 405 -9.85 6.58 -13.95
C GLY A 405 -10.75 7.83 -14.05
N SER A 406 -12.01 7.72 -13.65
CA SER A 406 -12.97 8.85 -13.65
C SER A 406 -13.06 9.60 -12.32
N LEU A 407 -12.43 9.09 -11.26
CA LEU A 407 -12.43 9.73 -9.94
C LEU A 407 -11.68 11.07 -9.97
N THR A 408 -12.25 12.09 -9.32
CA THR A 408 -11.53 13.31 -8.96
C THR A 408 -10.57 13.07 -7.79
N ASP A 409 -9.59 13.95 -7.57
CA ASP A 409 -8.65 13.85 -6.44
C ASP A 409 -9.36 13.69 -5.08
N ALA A 410 -10.47 14.43 -4.88
CA ALA A 410 -11.24 14.37 -3.63
C ALA A 410 -11.97 13.03 -3.47
N GLU A 411 -12.57 12.50 -4.53
CA GLU A 411 -13.22 11.19 -4.54
C GLU A 411 -12.19 10.07 -4.36
N TYR A 412 -11.03 10.20 -4.99
CA TYR A 412 -9.93 9.25 -4.83
C TYR A 412 -9.45 9.17 -3.38
N GLU A 413 -9.31 10.29 -2.67
CA GLU A 413 -8.94 10.26 -1.25
C GLU A 413 -10.01 9.57 -0.38
N VAL A 414 -11.30 9.72 -0.70
CA VAL A 414 -12.38 8.99 0.00
C VAL A 414 -12.34 7.50 -0.32
N VAL A 415 -12.13 7.13 -1.58
CA VAL A 415 -11.97 5.73 -2.01
C VAL A 415 -10.74 5.09 -1.37
N TRP A 416 -9.62 5.81 -1.32
CA TRP A 416 -8.41 5.39 -0.62
C TRP A 416 -8.70 5.11 0.85
N GLN A 417 -9.43 6.02 1.50
CA GLN A 417 -9.72 5.92 2.92
C GLN A 417 -10.57 4.69 3.28
N TYR A 418 -11.53 4.31 2.44
CA TYR A 418 -12.55 3.32 2.81
C TYR A 418 -12.54 2.05 1.98
N ALA A 419 -12.33 2.13 0.66
CA ALA A 419 -12.53 1.02 -0.26
C ALA A 419 -11.22 0.36 -0.71
N LEU A 420 -10.10 1.09 -0.78
CA LEU A 420 -8.86 0.53 -1.34
C LEU A 420 -8.31 -0.65 -0.52
N GLY A 421 -8.23 -0.52 0.81
CA GLY A 421 -7.78 -1.60 1.69
C GLY A 421 -8.60 -2.89 1.51
N PRO A 422 -9.93 -2.84 1.70
CA PRO A 422 -10.81 -3.98 1.45
C PRO A 422 -10.71 -4.54 0.03
N PHE A 423 -10.58 -3.68 -0.99
CA PHE A 423 -10.43 -4.11 -2.38
C PHE A 423 -9.13 -4.90 -2.59
N LEU A 424 -7.98 -4.35 -2.17
CA LEU A 424 -6.69 -5.04 -2.29
C LEU A 424 -6.68 -6.34 -1.46
N GLN A 425 -7.29 -6.34 -0.28
CA GLN A 425 -7.44 -7.52 0.55
C GLN A 425 -8.25 -8.62 -0.16
N GLU A 426 -9.31 -8.27 -0.87
CA GLU A 426 -10.07 -9.22 -1.68
C GLU A 426 -9.24 -9.78 -2.84
N LEU A 427 -8.45 -8.96 -3.52
CA LEU A 427 -7.54 -9.42 -4.58
C LEU A 427 -6.47 -10.37 -4.06
N THR A 428 -5.97 -10.17 -2.84
CA THR A 428 -5.00 -11.12 -2.25
C THR A 428 -5.61 -12.50 -1.96
N ARG A 429 -6.92 -12.58 -1.75
CA ARG A 429 -7.63 -13.81 -1.34
C ARG A 429 -8.29 -14.55 -2.49
N SER A 430 -8.67 -13.82 -3.54
CA SER A 430 -9.31 -14.36 -4.74
C SER A 430 -8.28 -14.62 -5.84
N ASP A 431 -8.67 -15.38 -6.87
CA ASP A 431 -7.88 -15.59 -8.09
C ASP A 431 -8.14 -14.52 -9.17
N LEU A 432 -8.78 -13.41 -8.78
CA LEU A 432 -9.10 -12.32 -9.70
C LEU A 432 -7.84 -11.60 -10.19
N THR A 433 -7.93 -11.11 -11.41
CA THR A 433 -6.84 -10.40 -12.09
C THR A 433 -7.35 -9.11 -12.71
N PHE A 434 -6.77 -7.98 -12.29
CA PHE A 434 -7.15 -6.64 -12.76
C PHE A 434 -5.93 -5.81 -13.19
N PRO A 435 -5.14 -6.25 -14.20
CA PRO A 435 -3.89 -5.60 -14.57
C PRO A 435 -4.04 -4.10 -14.91
N HIS A 436 -5.08 -3.71 -15.63
CA HIS A 436 -5.31 -2.30 -16.01
C HIS A 436 -5.77 -1.46 -14.81
N THR A 437 -6.61 -2.02 -13.94
CA THR A 437 -7.04 -1.33 -12.70
C THR A 437 -5.84 -1.12 -11.77
N LEU A 438 -5.00 -2.14 -11.58
CA LEU A 438 -3.79 -2.04 -10.76
C LEU A 438 -2.82 -0.97 -11.30
N THR A 439 -2.66 -0.91 -12.64
CA THR A 439 -1.87 0.13 -13.31
C THR A 439 -2.45 1.53 -13.04
N THR A 440 -3.78 1.67 -13.07
CA THR A 440 -4.48 2.94 -12.81
C THR A 440 -4.32 3.40 -11.35
N ILE A 441 -4.46 2.48 -10.39
CA ILE A 441 -4.23 2.77 -8.96
C ILE A 441 -2.78 3.20 -8.74
N MET A 442 -1.83 2.47 -9.30
CA MET A 442 -0.40 2.76 -9.20
C MET A 442 -0.04 4.13 -9.79
N ARG A 443 -0.58 4.49 -10.97
CA ARG A 443 -0.43 5.83 -11.56
C ARG A 443 -0.85 6.93 -10.59
N SER A 444 -1.98 6.75 -9.89
CA SER A 444 -2.44 7.72 -8.89
C SER A 444 -1.45 7.83 -7.71
N ILE A 445 -0.94 6.70 -7.21
CA ILE A 445 0.03 6.68 -6.10
C ILE A 445 1.36 7.35 -6.47
N VAL A 446 1.90 7.06 -7.65
CA VAL A 446 3.17 7.63 -8.12
C VAL A 446 3.05 9.13 -8.40
N ASN A 447 1.88 9.60 -8.82
CA ASN A 447 1.58 11.03 -8.92
C ASN A 447 1.44 11.71 -7.53
N GLN A 448 1.14 10.94 -6.49
CA GLN A 448 1.25 11.38 -5.10
C GLN A 448 2.70 11.24 -4.59
N ARG A 449 2.98 11.69 -3.37
CA ARG A 449 4.31 11.53 -2.76
C ARG A 449 4.54 10.07 -2.39
N CYS A 450 5.66 9.47 -2.81
CA CYS A 450 6.02 8.09 -2.45
C CYS A 450 6.69 8.01 -1.06
N ASP A 451 5.89 8.15 0.00
CA ASP A 451 6.33 7.84 1.37
C ASP A 451 6.35 6.32 1.65
N PRO A 452 6.93 5.85 2.78
CA PRO A 452 7.06 4.42 3.05
C PRO A 452 5.74 3.62 3.03
N ALA A 453 4.60 4.24 3.33
CA ALA A 453 3.31 3.57 3.28
C ALA A 453 2.87 3.37 1.83
N ASN A 454 2.98 4.42 1.01
CA ASN A 454 2.71 4.35 -0.43
C ASN A 454 3.66 3.38 -1.14
N LEU A 455 4.94 3.32 -0.75
CA LEU A 455 5.89 2.33 -1.30
C LEU A 455 5.51 0.89 -0.94
N ALA A 456 4.99 0.65 0.27
CA ALA A 456 4.48 -0.67 0.64
C ALA A 456 3.25 -1.07 -0.22
N VAL A 457 2.35 -0.11 -0.50
CA VAL A 457 1.22 -0.34 -1.42
C VAL A 457 1.73 -0.68 -2.83
N LEU A 458 2.74 0.04 -3.32
CA LEU A 458 3.33 -0.23 -4.63
C LEU A 458 3.95 -1.64 -4.72
N ASP A 459 4.56 -2.15 -3.65
CA ASP A 459 5.06 -3.53 -3.61
C ASP A 459 3.92 -4.55 -3.78
N LEU A 460 2.84 -4.35 -3.03
CA LEU A 460 1.65 -5.20 -3.13
C LEU A 460 1.00 -5.12 -4.51
N LEU A 461 0.90 -3.92 -5.10
CA LEU A 461 0.36 -3.74 -6.46
C LEU A 461 1.22 -4.43 -7.51
N LEU A 462 2.55 -4.31 -7.40
CA LEU A 462 3.48 -5.00 -8.29
C LEU A 462 3.34 -6.52 -8.18
N GLU A 463 3.19 -7.05 -6.97
CA GLU A 463 2.95 -8.49 -6.75
C GLU A 463 1.65 -8.95 -7.41
N LEU A 464 0.53 -8.27 -7.12
CA LEU A 464 -0.78 -8.61 -7.68
C LEU A 464 -0.78 -8.50 -9.22
N PHE A 465 -0.08 -7.50 -9.77
CA PHE A 465 0.05 -7.29 -11.21
C PHE A 465 0.88 -8.40 -11.87
N LEU A 466 2.01 -8.78 -11.30
CA LEU A 466 2.82 -9.87 -11.86
C LEU A 466 2.07 -11.21 -11.78
N ARG A 467 1.28 -11.41 -10.71
CA ARG A 467 0.42 -12.60 -10.51
C ARG A 467 -0.64 -12.75 -11.60
N SER A 468 -1.08 -11.67 -12.24
CA SER A 468 -2.02 -11.75 -13.36
C SER A 468 -1.40 -12.22 -14.67
N ALA A 469 -0.09 -12.50 -14.71
CA ALA A 469 0.63 -12.90 -15.93
C ALA A 469 0.36 -11.94 -17.11
N PRO A 470 0.73 -10.65 -16.97
CA PRO A 470 0.36 -9.59 -17.90
C PRO A 470 0.92 -9.82 -19.30
N GLN A 471 0.22 -9.30 -20.30
CA GLN A 471 0.71 -9.25 -21.67
C GLN A 471 1.85 -8.23 -21.82
N THR A 472 2.61 -8.32 -22.91
CA THR A 472 3.75 -7.42 -23.18
C THR A 472 3.39 -5.94 -23.05
N ALA A 473 2.27 -5.49 -23.66
CA ALA A 473 1.87 -4.09 -23.62
C ALA A 473 1.45 -3.62 -22.21
N GLU A 474 0.72 -4.47 -21.47
CA GLU A 474 0.33 -4.19 -20.08
C GLU A 474 1.56 -4.08 -19.18
N TYR A 475 2.52 -4.99 -19.36
CA TYR A 475 3.77 -5.02 -18.62
C TYR A 475 4.62 -3.78 -18.88
N GLU A 476 4.77 -3.37 -20.14
CA GLU A 476 5.47 -2.14 -20.52
C GLU A 476 4.80 -0.91 -19.89
N GLU A 477 3.47 -0.76 -20.02
CA GLU A 477 2.74 0.36 -19.43
C GLU A 477 2.94 0.43 -17.91
N PHE A 478 2.81 -0.70 -17.21
CA PHE A 478 2.99 -0.74 -15.76
C PHE A 478 4.40 -0.29 -15.35
N LEU A 479 5.43 -0.79 -16.04
CA LEU A 479 6.82 -0.43 -15.75
C LEU A 479 7.16 1.02 -16.10
N GLU A 480 6.59 1.57 -17.18
CA GLU A 480 6.71 2.98 -17.52
C GLU A 480 6.18 3.86 -16.39
N GLN A 481 4.99 3.54 -15.87
CA GLN A 481 4.39 4.29 -14.76
C GLN A 481 5.19 4.13 -13.46
N LEU A 482 5.65 2.92 -13.11
CA LEU A 482 6.49 2.68 -11.92
C LEU A 482 7.82 3.46 -11.99
N SER A 483 8.32 3.67 -13.22
CA SER A 483 9.56 4.41 -13.47
C SER A 483 9.39 5.93 -13.41
N LEU A 484 8.16 6.44 -13.27
CA LEU A 484 7.94 7.87 -13.07
C LEU A 484 8.41 8.30 -11.67
N ARG A 485 9.09 9.45 -11.59
CA ARG A 485 9.51 10.09 -10.33
C ARG A 485 10.36 9.22 -9.41
N PHE A 486 11.04 8.20 -9.96
CA PHE A 486 11.94 7.33 -9.20
C PHE A 486 13.01 8.12 -8.44
N ASP A 487 13.45 9.25 -8.99
CA ASP A 487 14.44 10.16 -8.41
C ASP A 487 13.94 10.89 -7.15
N GLU A 488 12.63 10.92 -6.90
CA GLU A 488 12.05 11.53 -5.70
C GLU A 488 12.01 10.59 -4.49
N TRP A 489 12.08 9.28 -4.70
CA TRP A 489 11.87 8.30 -3.65
C TRP A 489 12.93 7.22 -3.54
N VAL A 490 13.70 6.94 -4.58
CA VAL A 490 14.84 6.01 -4.52
C VAL A 490 16.00 6.70 -3.81
N ALA A 491 16.22 6.32 -2.56
CA ALA A 491 17.24 6.88 -1.68
C ALA A 491 17.84 5.77 -0.79
N PRO A 492 18.99 5.99 -0.13
CA PRO A 492 19.56 5.01 0.79
C PRO A 492 18.60 4.52 1.87
N GLU A 493 17.70 5.39 2.34
CA GLU A 493 16.71 5.06 3.38
C GLU A 493 15.60 4.12 2.88
N THR A 494 15.33 4.12 1.57
CA THR A 494 14.31 3.29 0.87
C THR A 494 14.95 2.22 -0.01
N ALA A 495 16.25 1.97 0.16
CA ALA A 495 17.01 1.02 -0.64
C ALA A 495 16.43 -0.39 -0.59
N GLY A 496 15.90 -0.81 0.57
CA GLY A 496 15.21 -2.09 0.73
C GLY A 496 14.03 -2.24 -0.24
N GLN A 497 13.13 -1.25 -0.29
CA GLN A 497 11.96 -1.26 -1.19
C GLN A 497 12.37 -1.24 -2.66
N ALA A 498 13.33 -0.39 -3.03
CA ALA A 498 13.81 -0.33 -4.41
C ALA A 498 14.45 -1.66 -4.86
N LEU A 499 15.23 -2.31 -3.98
CA LEU A 499 15.82 -3.62 -4.25
C LEU A 499 14.77 -4.73 -4.29
N ASP A 500 13.73 -4.67 -3.45
CA ASP A 500 12.61 -5.61 -3.48
C ASP A 500 11.85 -5.52 -4.80
N PHE A 501 11.59 -4.32 -5.33
CA PHE A 501 10.96 -4.15 -6.65
C PHE A 501 11.78 -4.81 -7.75
N VAL A 502 13.09 -4.53 -7.79
CA VAL A 502 13.98 -5.11 -8.81
C VAL A 502 14.05 -6.63 -8.67
N ASP A 503 14.20 -7.16 -7.44
CA ASP A 503 14.21 -8.60 -7.19
C ASP A 503 12.90 -9.27 -7.63
N ARG A 504 11.76 -8.63 -7.38
CA ARG A 504 10.45 -9.12 -7.81
C ARG A 504 10.32 -9.15 -9.33
N LEU A 505 10.78 -8.11 -10.03
CA LEU A 505 10.80 -8.10 -11.50
C LEU A 505 11.70 -9.19 -12.10
N VAL A 506 12.82 -9.48 -11.45
CA VAL A 506 13.76 -10.52 -11.87
C VAL A 506 13.17 -11.92 -11.64
N ALA A 507 12.46 -12.11 -10.52
CA ALA A 507 11.91 -13.40 -10.11
C ALA A 507 10.77 -13.91 -11.01
N TRP A 508 10.05 -13.01 -11.69
CA TRP A 508 8.93 -13.35 -12.56
C TRP A 508 9.34 -13.41 -14.03
N ALA A 509 8.53 -14.10 -14.84
CA ALA A 509 8.69 -14.06 -16.29
C ALA A 509 8.60 -12.61 -16.79
N ALA A 510 9.43 -12.24 -17.77
CA ALA A 510 9.47 -10.90 -18.33
C ALA A 510 8.92 -10.89 -19.76
N PRO A 511 7.64 -10.52 -19.96
CA PRO A 511 7.04 -10.34 -21.29
C PRO A 511 7.80 -9.34 -22.16
N ALA A 512 8.41 -8.32 -21.54
CA ALA A 512 9.29 -7.34 -22.18
C ALA A 512 10.63 -7.26 -21.41
N PRO A 513 11.65 -8.08 -21.79
CA PRO A 513 12.94 -8.11 -21.09
C PRO A 513 13.68 -6.77 -21.10
N GLU A 514 13.55 -5.99 -22.17
CA GLU A 514 14.20 -4.68 -22.31
C GLU A 514 13.62 -3.66 -21.33
N ALA A 515 12.28 -3.57 -21.22
CA ALA A 515 11.60 -2.72 -20.25
C ALA A 515 12.00 -3.07 -18.81
N ARG A 516 12.06 -4.36 -18.47
CA ARG A 516 12.54 -4.82 -17.15
C ARG A 516 13.95 -4.33 -16.85
N VAL A 517 14.88 -4.48 -17.80
CA VAL A 517 16.27 -4.04 -17.65
C VAL A 517 16.33 -2.53 -17.47
N GLN A 518 15.58 -1.76 -18.27
CA GLN A 518 15.51 -0.29 -18.16
C GLN A 518 15.01 0.15 -16.79
N THR A 519 13.88 -0.39 -16.32
CA THR A 519 13.32 -0.06 -15.00
C THR A 519 14.28 -0.43 -13.88
N ALA A 520 14.90 -1.62 -13.94
CA ALA A 520 15.90 -2.02 -12.95
C ALA A 520 17.11 -1.08 -12.93
N GLN A 521 17.57 -0.61 -14.08
CA GLN A 521 18.65 0.37 -14.17
C GLN A 521 18.26 1.71 -13.53
N LEU A 522 17.01 2.18 -13.76
CA LEU A 522 16.49 3.41 -13.16
C LEU A 522 16.42 3.32 -11.63
N LEU A 523 15.98 2.18 -11.08
CA LEU A 523 15.90 1.96 -9.63
C LEU A 523 17.27 1.75 -8.97
N LEU A 524 18.24 1.14 -9.67
CA LEU A 524 19.55 0.83 -9.10
C LEU A 524 20.57 1.97 -9.24
N ASN A 525 20.48 2.81 -10.26
CA ASN A 525 21.44 3.90 -10.51
C ASN A 525 21.55 4.90 -9.33
N PRO A 526 20.44 5.44 -8.76
CA PRO A 526 20.54 6.35 -7.63
C PRO A 526 21.17 5.70 -6.39
N LEU A 527 20.87 4.41 -6.15
CA LEU A 527 21.49 3.64 -5.08
C LEU A 527 22.98 3.42 -5.31
N GLN A 528 23.40 3.22 -6.57
CA GLN A 528 24.81 3.09 -6.94
C GLN A 528 25.57 4.39 -6.64
N VAL A 529 25.03 5.55 -7.02
CA VAL A 529 25.63 6.85 -6.72
C VAL A 529 25.84 7.06 -5.21
N HIS A 530 24.95 6.48 -4.39
CA HIS A 530 25.01 6.53 -2.94
C HIS A 530 25.52 5.24 -2.28
N MET A 531 26.24 4.39 -3.02
CA MET A 531 26.69 3.05 -2.57
C MET A 531 27.37 3.04 -1.19
N HIS A 532 28.12 4.09 -0.85
CA HIS A 532 28.85 4.19 0.42
C HIS A 532 27.94 4.40 1.65
N ARG A 533 26.65 4.72 1.44
CA ARG A 533 25.64 4.87 2.49
C ARG A 533 24.83 3.59 2.72
N LEU A 534 24.99 2.60 1.85
CA LEU A 534 24.29 1.32 1.94
C LEU A 534 25.07 0.38 2.86
N ASP A 535 24.36 -0.40 3.66
CA ASP A 535 24.96 -1.48 4.43
C ASP A 535 25.43 -2.65 3.54
N GLY A 536 26.18 -3.58 4.13
CA GLY A 536 26.73 -4.73 3.43
C GLY A 536 25.68 -5.65 2.81
N ALA A 537 24.51 -5.80 3.45
CA ALA A 537 23.45 -6.68 2.96
C ALA A 537 22.79 -6.12 1.70
N TYR A 538 22.48 -4.81 1.68
CA TYR A 538 21.97 -4.15 0.48
C TYR A 538 23.00 -4.11 -0.65
N LEU A 539 24.27 -3.85 -0.36
CA LEU A 539 25.34 -3.89 -1.36
C LEU A 539 25.49 -5.26 -2.01
N SER A 540 25.46 -6.33 -1.22
CA SER A 540 25.53 -7.71 -1.73
C SER A 540 24.35 -8.03 -2.65
N THR A 541 23.15 -7.55 -2.28
CA THR A 541 21.92 -7.76 -3.04
C THR A 541 21.91 -6.98 -4.35
N ALA A 542 22.27 -5.70 -4.31
CA ALA A 542 22.39 -4.84 -5.48
C ALA A 542 23.41 -5.39 -6.49
N ARG A 543 24.55 -5.91 -6.01
CA ARG A 543 25.56 -6.55 -6.85
C ARG A 543 25.03 -7.81 -7.53
N SER A 544 24.34 -8.67 -6.78
CA SER A 544 23.76 -9.91 -7.33
C SER A 544 22.75 -9.60 -8.44
N LEU A 545 21.82 -8.68 -8.18
CA LEU A 545 20.79 -8.27 -9.15
C LEU A 545 21.41 -7.61 -10.38
N SER A 546 22.41 -6.73 -10.19
CA SER A 546 23.10 -6.07 -11.30
C SER A 546 23.86 -7.06 -12.19
N LYS A 547 24.41 -8.14 -11.60
CA LYS A 547 25.08 -9.21 -12.35
C LYS A 547 24.08 -10.07 -13.12
N GLU A 548 22.97 -10.44 -12.49
CA GLU A 548 21.92 -11.26 -13.11
C GLU A 548 21.27 -10.55 -14.30
N LEU A 549 21.03 -9.24 -14.17
CA LEU A 549 20.49 -8.39 -15.23
C LEU A 549 21.54 -7.86 -16.22
N ALA A 550 22.83 -8.20 -16.03
CA ALA A 550 23.94 -7.72 -16.86
C ALA A 550 24.00 -6.19 -17.03
N LEU A 551 23.72 -5.42 -15.98
CA LEU A 551 23.59 -3.95 -16.03
C LEU A 551 24.92 -3.20 -16.16
N GLY A 552 26.04 -3.86 -15.88
CA GLY A 552 27.37 -3.23 -15.87
C GLY A 552 27.56 -2.19 -14.77
N LEU A 553 26.76 -2.24 -13.70
CA LEU A 553 26.91 -1.36 -12.54
C LEU A 553 28.01 -1.88 -11.61
N ASP A 554 28.99 -1.02 -11.34
CA ASP A 554 30.06 -1.30 -10.39
C ASP A 554 29.57 -1.04 -8.97
N TRP A 555 29.63 -2.09 -8.13
CA TRP A 555 29.31 -2.05 -6.71
C TRP A 555 30.56 -2.41 -5.90
N PRO A 556 30.86 -1.69 -4.81
CA PRO A 556 32.08 -1.88 -4.06
C PRO A 556 32.08 -3.29 -3.45
N GLU A 557 33.16 -4.03 -3.63
CA GLU A 557 33.43 -5.23 -2.84
C GLU A 557 33.92 -4.81 -1.45
N ARG A 558 33.33 -5.35 -0.39
CA ARG A 558 33.89 -5.16 0.94
C ARG A 558 35.23 -5.90 0.99
N THR A 559 36.31 -5.15 1.18
CA THR A 559 37.64 -5.70 1.42
C THR A 559 37.66 -6.43 2.76
N TYR A 560 38.35 -7.58 2.83
CA TYR A 560 38.47 -8.40 4.05
C TYR A 560 38.90 -7.58 5.29
N GLU A 561 39.77 -6.59 5.13
CA GLU A 561 40.24 -5.71 6.22
C GLU A 561 39.14 -4.85 6.84
N GLN A 562 38.09 -4.48 6.09
CA GLN A 562 36.95 -3.71 6.61
C GLN A 562 35.87 -4.60 7.26
N ALA A 563 35.88 -5.91 6.98
CA ALA A 563 34.93 -6.86 7.55
C ALA A 563 35.38 -7.38 8.93
N GLU A 564 36.69 -7.56 9.15
CA GLU A 564 37.24 -8.05 10.43
C GLU A 564 37.19 -7.02 11.58
N GLU A 565 37.24 -5.71 11.29
CA GLU A 565 37.30 -4.68 12.34
C GLU A 565 35.94 -4.28 12.94
N SER A 566 34.80 -4.76 12.42
CA SER A 566 33.48 -4.28 12.91
C SER A 566 32.33 -5.28 12.96
N GLU A 567 32.37 -6.43 12.26
CA GLU A 567 31.26 -7.40 12.27
C GLU A 567 31.61 -8.68 13.03
N PRO A 568 30.70 -9.20 13.87
CA PRO A 568 30.94 -10.43 14.62
C PRO A 568 31.00 -11.64 13.69
N VAL A 569 31.94 -12.55 13.95
CA VAL A 569 32.05 -13.82 13.22
C VAL A 569 30.81 -14.68 13.43
N VAL A 570 30.07 -14.95 12.35
CA VAL A 570 28.91 -15.85 12.34
C VAL A 570 29.38 -17.28 12.05
N GLU A 571 29.48 -18.13 13.08
CA GLU A 571 29.94 -19.52 12.94
C GLU A 571 28.83 -20.48 12.47
N ALA A 572 27.83 -20.72 13.34
CA ALA A 572 26.71 -21.59 13.06
C ALA A 572 25.44 -21.07 13.75
N ALA A 573 24.34 -21.04 13.01
CA ALA A 573 23.02 -20.67 13.52
C ALA A 573 21.94 -21.46 12.79
N GLN A 574 20.78 -21.65 13.43
CA GLN A 574 19.59 -22.22 12.83
C GLN A 574 18.51 -21.15 12.76
N ILE A 575 18.09 -20.76 11.55
CA ILE A 575 17.11 -19.68 11.36
C ILE A 575 15.87 -20.18 10.62
N LEU A 576 14.69 -19.82 11.09
CA LEU A 576 13.44 -20.04 10.36
C LEU A 576 13.14 -18.79 9.52
N VAL A 577 12.85 -18.95 8.23
CA VAL A 577 12.28 -17.90 7.39
C VAL A 577 10.88 -18.34 6.99
N TYR A 578 9.88 -17.56 7.39
CA TYR A 578 8.46 -17.86 7.17
C TYR A 578 7.79 -16.79 6.32
N GLY A 579 6.95 -17.23 5.39
CA GLY A 579 6.15 -16.38 4.50
C GLY A 579 5.34 -17.23 3.51
N LEU A 580 4.36 -16.62 2.82
CA LEU A 580 3.52 -17.37 1.87
C LEU A 580 4.05 -17.37 0.43
N ASP A 581 5.00 -16.49 0.10
CA ASP A 581 5.69 -16.51 -1.19
C ASP A 581 6.91 -17.43 -1.12
N GLU A 582 6.74 -18.70 -1.54
CA GLU A 582 7.81 -19.70 -1.58
C GLU A 582 9.00 -19.25 -2.45
N GLY A 583 8.76 -18.44 -3.48
CA GLY A 583 9.81 -17.89 -4.33
C GLY A 583 10.71 -16.92 -3.57
N VAL A 584 10.12 -16.01 -2.78
CA VAL A 584 10.88 -15.13 -1.88
C VAL A 584 11.67 -15.95 -0.87
N LEU A 585 11.06 -16.95 -0.23
CA LEU A 585 11.73 -17.81 0.74
C LEU A 585 12.96 -18.50 0.16
N GLN A 586 12.84 -19.07 -1.06
CA GLN A 586 13.96 -19.74 -1.71
C GLN A 586 15.10 -18.79 -2.06
N ARG A 587 14.80 -17.58 -2.54
CA ARG A 587 15.84 -16.57 -2.84
C ARG A 587 16.57 -16.11 -1.58
N VAL A 588 15.85 -15.92 -0.48
CA VAL A 588 16.45 -15.60 0.82
C VAL A 588 17.38 -16.72 1.28
N HIS A 589 16.91 -17.98 1.22
CA HIS A 589 17.73 -19.15 1.53
C HIS A 589 19.04 -19.16 0.74
N ASP A 590 18.96 -19.04 -0.58
CA ASP A 590 20.13 -19.13 -1.46
C ASP A 590 21.15 -18.01 -1.19
N ARG A 591 20.66 -16.79 -0.90
CA ARG A 591 21.50 -15.64 -0.54
C ARG A 591 22.22 -15.88 0.80
N ILE A 592 21.48 -16.30 1.83
CA ILE A 592 22.04 -16.53 3.17
C ILE A 592 23.03 -17.70 3.14
N THR A 593 22.69 -18.84 2.53
CA THR A 593 23.58 -20.01 2.46
C THR A 593 24.85 -19.72 1.65
N ARG A 594 24.76 -18.88 0.62
CA ARG A 594 25.95 -18.45 -0.13
C ARG A 594 26.88 -17.56 0.69
N GLN A 595 26.32 -16.67 1.52
CA GLN A 595 27.11 -15.73 2.33
C GLN A 595 27.61 -16.36 3.65
N PHE A 596 26.81 -17.23 4.26
CA PHE A 596 27.08 -17.88 5.54
C PHE A 596 26.89 -19.41 5.43
N PRO A 597 27.88 -20.16 4.91
CA PRO A 597 27.75 -21.61 4.70
C PRO A 597 27.48 -22.43 5.98
N GLY A 598 27.81 -21.90 7.16
CA GLY A 598 27.56 -22.53 8.45
C GLY A 598 26.14 -22.32 9.00
N VAL A 599 25.34 -21.44 8.39
CA VAL A 599 23.97 -21.16 8.81
C VAL A 599 23.01 -22.14 8.16
N LYS A 600 22.22 -22.84 8.97
CA LYS A 600 21.13 -23.69 8.51
C LYS A 600 19.85 -22.85 8.40
N VAL A 601 19.29 -22.77 7.19
CA VAL A 601 18.07 -22.00 6.91
C VAL A 601 16.90 -22.96 6.71
N MET A 602 15.86 -22.82 7.53
CA MET A 602 14.61 -23.59 7.46
C MET A 602 13.54 -22.69 6.85
N LEU A 603 12.79 -23.21 5.88
CA LEU A 603 11.72 -22.48 5.20
C LEU A 603 10.36 -23.04 5.61
N SER A 604 9.35 -22.18 5.76
CA SER A 604 7.96 -22.64 5.94
C SER A 604 6.96 -21.65 5.32
N ALA A 605 5.99 -22.20 4.61
CA ALA A 605 4.83 -21.49 4.05
C ALA A 605 3.48 -22.08 4.56
N GLU A 606 3.53 -22.80 5.69
CA GLU A 606 2.36 -23.46 6.25
C GLU A 606 1.32 -22.46 6.75
N LYS A 607 0.07 -22.57 6.30
CA LYS A 607 -1.03 -21.67 6.70
C LYS A 607 -1.61 -22.00 8.09
N VAL A 608 -1.24 -23.14 8.67
CA VAL A 608 -1.78 -23.67 9.92
C VAL A 608 -0.67 -23.97 10.92
N ALA A 609 -1.01 -24.00 12.21
CA ALA A 609 -0.10 -24.31 13.30
C ALA A 609 0.23 -25.81 13.40
N SER A 610 0.96 -26.34 12.41
CA SER A 610 1.31 -27.76 12.34
C SER A 610 2.35 -28.17 13.40
N LYS A 611 2.45 -29.48 13.66
CA LYS A 611 3.52 -30.02 14.52
C LYS A 611 4.92 -29.69 13.98
N HIS A 612 5.08 -29.69 12.66
CA HIS A 612 6.35 -29.39 12.01
C HIS A 612 6.77 -27.93 12.21
N LEU A 613 5.84 -26.98 12.00
CA LEU A 613 6.10 -25.56 12.21
C LEU A 613 6.45 -25.27 13.68
N LYS A 614 5.72 -25.87 14.63
CA LYS A 614 5.97 -25.73 16.08
C LYS A 614 7.38 -26.19 16.46
N GLU A 615 7.77 -27.38 16.03
CA GLU A 615 9.09 -27.94 16.32
C GLU A 615 10.21 -27.10 15.68
N THR A 616 9.99 -26.65 14.45
CA THR A 616 10.96 -25.81 13.72
C THR A 616 11.16 -24.47 14.40
N ALA A 617 10.07 -23.75 14.71
CA ALA A 617 10.13 -22.44 15.38
C ALA A 617 10.83 -22.54 16.75
N ARG A 618 10.56 -23.61 17.51
CA ARG A 618 11.18 -23.84 18.82
C ARG A 618 12.70 -24.10 18.76
N ASN A 619 13.13 -24.83 17.73
CA ASN A 619 14.52 -25.26 17.63
C ASN A 619 15.44 -24.20 17.03
N CYS A 620 14.90 -23.28 16.21
CA CYS A 620 15.68 -22.18 15.64
C CYS A 620 16.13 -21.18 16.70
N ASP A 621 17.22 -20.47 16.40
CA ASP A 621 17.77 -19.40 17.23
C ASP A 621 16.92 -18.15 17.14
N PHE A 622 16.41 -17.83 15.96
CA PHE A 622 15.38 -16.83 15.73
C PHE A 622 14.58 -17.15 14.46
N SER A 623 13.44 -16.47 14.30
CA SER A 623 12.56 -16.60 13.13
C SER A 623 12.40 -15.24 12.43
N VAL A 624 12.56 -15.22 11.11
CA VAL A 624 12.24 -14.07 10.26
C VAL A 624 10.85 -14.29 9.67
N VAL A 625 9.92 -13.40 9.99
CA VAL A 625 8.49 -13.58 9.67
C VAL A 625 8.02 -12.50 8.72
N ILE A 626 7.64 -12.90 7.50
CA ILE A 626 6.94 -12.06 6.52
C ILE A 626 5.45 -12.08 6.87
N THR A 627 4.87 -10.92 7.18
CA THR A 627 3.47 -10.81 7.61
C THR A 627 2.49 -10.60 6.46
N GLN A 628 2.98 -10.31 5.25
CA GLN A 628 2.13 -10.11 4.07
C GLN A 628 1.31 -11.39 3.79
N CYS A 629 -0.01 -11.22 3.73
CA CYS A 629 -0.99 -12.30 3.55
C CYS A 629 -0.91 -13.45 4.57
N ALA A 630 -0.08 -13.33 5.62
CA ALA A 630 0.24 -14.44 6.51
C ALA A 630 -0.99 -14.90 7.31
N ALA A 631 -1.15 -16.21 7.45
CA ALA A 631 -2.22 -16.76 8.26
C ALA A 631 -1.99 -16.46 9.75
N HIS A 632 -3.00 -15.94 10.44
CA HIS A 632 -2.92 -15.67 11.89
C HIS A 632 -2.54 -16.94 12.67
N ALA A 633 -3.04 -18.12 12.28
CA ALA A 633 -2.70 -19.36 12.98
C ALA A 633 -1.20 -19.68 12.96
N ALA A 634 -0.54 -19.50 11.82
CA ALA A 634 0.89 -19.78 11.67
C ALA A 634 1.76 -18.68 12.30
N THR A 635 1.40 -17.40 12.10
CA THR A 635 2.12 -16.27 12.74
C THR A 635 2.02 -16.31 14.26
N ASN A 636 0.85 -16.62 14.80
CA ASN A 636 0.64 -16.85 16.24
C ASN A 636 1.47 -18.05 16.75
N CYS A 637 1.50 -19.16 16.00
CA CYS A 637 2.31 -20.33 16.34
C CYS A 637 3.81 -19.98 16.43
N ILE A 638 4.34 -19.26 15.44
CA ILE A 638 5.74 -18.80 15.48
C ILE A 638 5.93 -17.84 16.66
N GLY A 639 5.00 -16.89 16.85
CA GLY A 639 4.90 -16.00 18.00
C GLY A 639 5.10 -16.68 19.36
N GLN A 640 4.47 -17.84 19.52
CA GLN A 640 4.49 -18.60 20.77
C GLN A 640 5.77 -19.42 20.98
N TYR A 641 6.29 -20.05 19.92
CA TYR A 641 7.35 -21.05 20.06
C TYR A 641 8.73 -20.53 19.70
N ALA A 642 8.84 -19.46 18.91
CA ALA A 642 10.13 -18.87 18.56
C ALA A 642 10.80 -18.23 19.79
N LYS A 643 12.13 -18.36 19.87
CA LYS A 643 12.93 -17.70 20.90
C LYS A 643 13.00 -16.18 20.69
N GLU A 644 13.15 -15.77 19.43
CA GLU A 644 13.26 -14.39 18.98
C GLU A 644 12.62 -14.28 17.59
N ILE A 645 11.93 -13.18 17.31
CA ILE A 645 11.26 -12.93 16.02
C ILE A 645 11.72 -11.61 15.45
N VAL A 646 12.05 -11.65 14.17
CA VAL A 646 12.52 -10.52 13.39
C VAL A 646 11.52 -10.27 12.27
N TYR A 647 10.99 -9.05 12.21
CA TYR A 647 10.14 -8.63 11.11
C TYR A 647 10.99 -7.84 10.11
N PRO A 648 10.93 -8.15 8.80
CA PRO A 648 11.59 -7.37 7.76
C PRO A 648 10.82 -6.06 7.50
N ARG A 649 11.50 -5.06 6.92
CA ARG A 649 10.88 -3.76 6.56
C ARG A 649 9.92 -3.82 5.38
N GLY A 650 10.04 -4.87 4.58
CA GLY A 650 9.21 -5.16 3.42
C GLY A 650 9.19 -6.68 3.22
N ALA A 651 8.26 -7.14 2.40
CA ALA A 651 8.04 -8.56 2.16
C ALA A 651 8.94 -9.16 1.07
N GLY A 652 9.62 -8.32 0.29
CA GLY A 652 10.54 -8.79 -0.75
C GLY A 652 11.83 -9.41 -0.21
N SER A 653 12.52 -10.16 -1.06
CA SER A 653 13.67 -10.97 -0.63
C SER A 653 14.88 -10.13 -0.20
N ALA A 654 15.02 -8.90 -0.69
CA ALA A 654 16.12 -8.02 -0.30
C ALA A 654 15.94 -7.52 1.14
N SER A 655 14.72 -7.07 1.48
CA SER A 655 14.37 -6.67 2.85
C SER A 655 14.45 -7.82 3.84
N VAL A 656 13.98 -9.02 3.44
CA VAL A 656 14.03 -10.22 4.28
C VAL A 656 15.46 -10.70 4.51
N THR A 657 16.28 -10.72 3.45
CA THR A 657 17.70 -11.08 3.54
C THR A 657 18.44 -10.10 4.45
N HIS A 658 18.22 -8.79 4.28
CA HIS A 658 18.81 -7.76 5.14
C HIS A 658 18.45 -7.97 6.62
N ALA A 659 17.16 -8.20 6.91
CA ALA A 659 16.70 -8.45 8.28
C ALA A 659 17.35 -9.71 8.89
N ALA A 660 17.43 -10.80 8.12
CA ALA A 660 18.08 -12.03 8.56
C ALA A 660 19.58 -11.83 8.85
N ILE A 661 20.30 -11.14 7.97
CA ILE A 661 21.74 -10.87 8.14
C ILE A 661 22.00 -9.99 9.36
N THR A 662 21.18 -8.96 9.56
CA THR A 662 21.29 -8.08 10.73
C THR A 662 21.11 -8.88 12.02
N ALA A 663 20.09 -9.74 12.07
CA ALA A 663 19.82 -10.62 13.20
C ALA A 663 20.90 -11.68 13.41
N LEU A 664 21.51 -12.21 12.35
CA LEU A 664 22.67 -13.12 12.45
C LEU A 664 23.85 -12.43 13.13
N TYR A 665 24.16 -11.18 12.76
CA TYR A 665 25.24 -10.43 13.40
C TYR A 665 24.90 -10.12 14.86
N GLU A 666 23.68 -9.68 15.16
CA GLU A 666 23.24 -9.46 16.55
C GLU A 666 23.31 -10.75 17.39
N HIS A 667 22.93 -11.89 16.80
CA HIS A 667 23.01 -13.18 17.46
C HIS A 667 24.47 -13.60 17.72
N ALA A 668 25.35 -13.45 16.73
CA ALA A 668 26.78 -13.75 16.88
C ALA A 668 27.44 -12.84 17.93
N ALA A 669 27.08 -11.57 17.98
CA ALA A 669 27.57 -10.64 19.01
C ALA A 669 27.08 -11.01 20.43
N LYS A 670 25.92 -11.67 20.58
CA LYS A 670 25.44 -12.17 21.87
C LYS A 670 26.19 -13.44 22.33
N GLN A 671 26.81 -14.18 21.40
CA GLN A 671 27.54 -15.43 21.70
C GLN A 671 29.03 -15.22 22.00
N GLN A 672 29.60 -14.10 21.55
CA GLN A 672 30.98 -13.66 21.80
C GLN A 672 31.05 -12.83 23.08
#